data_AF-A0A6S8Z5B0-F1
#
_entry.id   AF-A0A6S8Z5B0-F1
#
_cell.length_a   1.000
_cell.length_b   1.000
_cell.length_c   1.000
_cell.angle_alpha   90.00
_cell.angle_beta   90.00
_cell.angle_gamma   90.00
#
_symmetry.space_group_name_H-M   'P 1'
#
loop_
_entity.id
_entity.type
_entity.pdbx_description
1 polymer ?
#
loop_
_entity_poly.entity_id
_entity_poly.type
_entity_poly.pdbx_seq_one_letter_code
_entity_poly.pdbx_strand_id
1 'polypeptide(L)'
;MLFVAKTYPEYVAPFAVFGLQILILVLISIDLRETYDREVITFMNIPVGVPLSVTVSQVIACIVSVTFSADDLATAVLHVGKRIDPGNDSSVNERARRIKWEVSNLMRMVEGILVIGVSFILIIQSSTAINLWLNFAGVTFVGQLDNILFDLSEMNFLRNKELAKRVSDCRTVHDNCWQTFKRIVRIILSVVITVAMFGVLSIILYKQIDLQFACKSITITVEETTFLNARQLSGTYTILEKRRFNGRAVYVQKQGIGGGLLAYCDAEKINRWTVVSSIDDRTNFYDPCDNINVQSERTRTYDVTEIRTLTLWTGAASNAEIKCNDCNPTQSNDCSWHHGDCNAITKSCECYEDYFGQRCQFQGPCTEMVMQNAFHGFGGGKSFDLASFDRRPVMVNDRPVYFQKPSDGNLVLILFDGGRWLVIPKDEFWEWKEGSSHDGAIAENDEEGKSFFEYLENDFNSNQFSYAAHYVSEYSSHGSPMGVSFRAWLTDGGESYIGRLGDEEFDLLCADCKTSNHTSGIGFVHCNDRNGTIDWPDWPDLGMCIPTQSILHGEVNRCNCTTGFDGPDCNIRPVEGTVTIHLEVNRCNCTTGFDGPDCNIRPVEGTTTPLVSAQSVVKGIHGLLMNWMGTPKLVYPLQIYLLLMTWMGTL
;
A
#
# COMPACT_ATOMS: atom_id res chain seq x y z
N MET A 1 0.07 -48.03 -11.67
CA MET A 1 -0.52 -48.42 -12.97
C MET A 1 0.42 -48.24 -14.16
N LEU A 2 1.07 -47.07 -14.29
CA LEU A 2 1.92 -46.72 -15.45
C LEU A 2 2.94 -47.79 -15.84
N PHE A 3 3.59 -48.39 -14.83
CA PHE A 3 4.59 -49.44 -15.01
C PHE A 3 4.09 -50.68 -15.77
N VAL A 4 2.82 -51.07 -15.57
CA VAL A 4 2.25 -52.35 -16.05
C VAL A 4 1.48 -52.18 -17.37
N ALA A 5 1.21 -50.94 -17.78
CA ALA A 5 0.48 -50.65 -19.01
C ALA A 5 1.21 -51.23 -20.25
N LYS A 6 0.47 -51.94 -21.11
CA LYS A 6 0.93 -52.51 -22.38
C LYS A 6 0.38 -51.73 -23.57
N THR A 7 -0.87 -51.25 -23.49
CA THR A 7 -1.55 -50.57 -24.60
C THR A 7 -1.68 -49.06 -24.35
N TYR A 8 -1.70 -48.25 -25.41
CA TYR A 8 -1.90 -46.79 -25.31
C TYR A 8 -3.06 -46.37 -24.38
N PRO A 9 -4.29 -46.93 -24.47
CA PRO A 9 -5.39 -46.55 -23.58
C PRO A 9 -5.13 -46.82 -22.09
N GLU A 10 -4.29 -47.80 -21.75
CA GLU A 10 -3.92 -48.08 -20.35
C GLU A 10 -2.97 -47.02 -19.77
N TYR A 11 -2.25 -46.26 -20.62
CA TYR A 11 -1.41 -45.14 -20.19
C TYR A 11 -2.22 -43.88 -19.92
N VAL A 12 -3.32 -43.68 -20.63
CA VAL A 12 -4.09 -42.43 -20.58
C VAL A 12 -4.59 -42.14 -19.18
N ALA A 13 -5.15 -43.13 -18.48
CA ALA A 13 -5.71 -42.93 -17.13
C ALA A 13 -4.67 -42.46 -16.08
N PRO A 14 -3.53 -43.14 -15.85
CA PRO A 14 -2.55 -42.68 -14.86
C PRO A 14 -1.91 -41.34 -15.23
N PHE A 15 -1.64 -41.07 -16.52
CA PHE A 15 -1.12 -39.77 -16.94
C PHE A 15 -2.15 -38.64 -16.77
N ALA A 16 -3.43 -38.91 -17.04
CA ALA A 16 -4.50 -37.93 -16.86
C ALA A 16 -4.68 -37.58 -15.39
N VAL A 17 -4.65 -38.56 -14.48
CA VAL A 17 -4.76 -38.30 -13.04
C VAL A 17 -3.54 -37.59 -12.50
N PHE A 18 -2.33 -38.03 -12.83
CA PHE A 18 -1.12 -37.30 -12.46
C PHE A 18 -1.13 -35.87 -13.00
N GLY A 19 -1.48 -35.68 -14.28
CA GLY A 19 -1.60 -34.36 -14.89
C GLY A 19 -2.64 -33.48 -14.20
N LEU A 20 -3.79 -34.05 -13.81
CA LEU A 20 -4.83 -33.36 -13.05
C LEU A 20 -4.36 -32.96 -11.65
N GLN A 21 -3.72 -33.86 -10.91
CA GLN A 21 -3.18 -33.59 -9.57
C GLN A 21 -2.14 -32.47 -9.62
N ILE A 22 -1.16 -32.56 -10.53
CA ILE A 22 -0.13 -31.54 -10.71
C ILE A 22 -0.76 -30.21 -11.13
N LEU A 23 -1.73 -30.23 -12.05
CA LEU A 23 -2.44 -29.03 -12.47
C LEU A 23 -3.15 -28.36 -11.28
N ILE A 24 -3.88 -29.13 -10.47
CA ILE A 24 -4.58 -28.58 -9.28
C ILE A 24 -3.59 -28.02 -8.27
N LEU A 25 -2.50 -28.74 -7.96
CA LEU A 25 -1.48 -28.26 -7.02
C LEU A 25 -0.76 -27.00 -7.52
N VAL A 26 -0.49 -26.91 -8.83
CA VAL A 26 0.10 -25.72 -9.46
C VAL A 26 -0.89 -24.56 -9.45
N LEU A 27 -2.18 -24.78 -9.74
CA LEU A 27 -3.21 -23.75 -9.67
C LEU A 27 -3.37 -23.22 -8.25
N ILE A 28 -3.38 -24.11 -7.24
CA ILE A 28 -3.38 -23.69 -5.83
C ILE A 28 -2.12 -22.87 -5.54
N SER A 29 -0.94 -23.31 -6.01
CA SER A 29 0.31 -22.55 -5.80
C SER A 29 0.28 -21.16 -6.45
N ILE A 30 -0.34 -21.04 -7.63
CA ILE A 30 -0.53 -19.77 -8.33
C ILE A 30 -1.53 -18.89 -7.57
N ASP A 31 -2.66 -19.42 -7.14
CA ASP A 31 -3.68 -18.69 -6.37
C ASP A 31 -3.13 -18.14 -5.04
N LEU A 32 -2.34 -18.96 -4.33
CA LEU A 32 -1.61 -18.55 -3.12
C LEU A 32 -0.54 -17.48 -3.39
N ARG A 33 -0.08 -17.38 -4.64
CA ARG A 33 0.83 -16.33 -5.09
C ARG A 33 0.10 -15.12 -5.64
N GLU A 34 -1.03 -15.21 -6.33
CA GLU A 34 -1.75 -14.03 -6.84
C GLU A 34 -2.41 -13.25 -5.71
N THR A 35 -2.77 -13.92 -4.61
CA THR A 35 -3.22 -13.25 -3.38
C THR A 35 -2.14 -12.32 -2.78
N TYR A 36 -0.86 -12.45 -3.20
CA TYR A 36 0.26 -11.57 -2.82
C TYR A 36 0.15 -10.14 -3.38
N ASP A 37 -0.45 -9.94 -4.56
CA ASP A 37 -0.38 -8.64 -5.26
C ASP A 37 -1.28 -7.55 -4.65
N ARG A 38 -2.02 -7.86 -3.58
CA ARG A 38 -2.83 -6.88 -2.86
C ARG A 38 -2.05 -6.36 -1.65
N GLU A 39 -1.22 -5.36 -1.91
CA GLU A 39 -0.77 -4.29 -0.99
C GLU A 39 0.15 -4.66 0.19
N VAL A 40 0.44 -5.93 0.48
CA VAL A 40 1.32 -6.31 1.61
C VAL A 40 2.61 -7.01 1.16
N ILE A 41 3.74 -6.37 1.45
CA ILE A 41 5.10 -6.65 0.93
C ILE A 41 5.76 -7.85 1.64
N THR A 42 5.06 -8.96 1.85
CA THR A 42 5.71 -10.18 2.40
C THR A 42 5.66 -11.31 1.38
N PHE A 43 6.83 -11.84 0.98
CA PHE A 43 7.02 -12.84 -0.09
C PHE A 43 6.06 -14.04 -0.07
N MET A 44 5.38 -14.32 1.05
CA MET A 44 4.40 -15.39 1.18
C MET A 44 3.10 -14.97 1.88
N ASN A 45 2.72 -13.68 1.91
CA ASN A 45 1.52 -13.18 2.60
C ASN A 45 1.36 -13.76 4.02
N ILE A 46 2.43 -13.67 4.81
CA ILE A 46 2.49 -14.26 6.15
C ILE A 46 1.73 -13.32 7.10
N PRO A 47 0.66 -13.77 7.77
CA PRO A 47 -0.14 -12.89 8.61
C PRO A 47 0.68 -12.33 9.77
N VAL A 48 0.48 -11.05 10.08
CA VAL A 48 1.18 -10.34 11.16
C VAL A 48 0.57 -10.71 12.51
N GLY A 49 1.30 -11.52 13.27
CA GLY A 49 0.81 -12.04 14.53
C GLY A 49 -0.39 -12.97 14.31
N VAL A 50 -0.31 -14.20 14.81
CA VAL A 50 -1.45 -15.11 14.78
C VAL A 50 -1.96 -15.36 16.20
N PRO A 51 -3.25 -15.67 16.39
CA PRO A 51 -3.76 -16.11 17.67
C PRO A 51 -3.07 -17.41 18.09
N LEU A 52 -2.91 -17.64 19.41
CA LEU A 52 -2.27 -18.85 19.91
C LEU A 52 -2.93 -20.13 19.41
N SER A 53 -4.26 -20.12 19.24
CA SER A 53 -5.03 -21.24 18.68
C SER A 53 -4.61 -21.60 17.25
N VAL A 54 -4.27 -20.60 16.45
CA VAL A 54 -3.79 -20.78 15.07
C VAL A 54 -2.36 -21.30 15.09
N THR A 55 -1.48 -20.75 15.92
CA THR A 55 -0.10 -21.26 16.09
C THR A 55 -0.08 -22.74 16.48
N VAL A 56 -0.91 -23.14 17.45
CA VAL A 56 -1.04 -24.55 17.85
C VAL A 56 -1.56 -25.40 16.69
N SER A 57 -2.55 -24.90 15.95
CA SER A 57 -3.09 -25.60 14.77
C SER A 57 -2.04 -25.76 13.66
N GLN A 58 -1.20 -24.75 13.44
CA GLN A 58 -0.09 -24.82 12.47
C GLN A 58 0.94 -25.90 12.85
N VAL A 59 1.30 -25.98 14.12
CA VAL A 59 2.21 -27.01 14.65
C VAL A 59 1.63 -28.41 14.44
N ILE A 60 0.37 -28.62 14.80
CA ILE A 60 -0.30 -29.92 14.62
C ILE A 60 -0.42 -30.26 13.13
N ALA A 61 -0.80 -29.29 12.30
CA ALA A 61 -0.93 -29.48 10.86
C ALA A 61 0.40 -29.80 10.19
N CYS A 62 1.53 -29.27 10.66
CA CYS A 62 2.85 -29.70 10.18
C CYS A 62 3.09 -31.18 10.47
N ILE A 63 2.76 -31.68 11.67
CA ILE A 63 2.91 -33.09 12.02
C ILE A 63 2.02 -33.94 11.12
N VAL A 64 0.74 -33.57 11.00
CA VAL A 64 -0.23 -34.28 10.17
C VAL A 64 0.17 -34.26 8.69
N SER A 65 0.59 -33.12 8.16
CA SER A 65 1.05 -32.99 6.78
C SER A 65 2.20 -33.96 6.49
N VAL A 66 3.19 -34.04 7.37
CA VAL A 66 4.31 -34.97 7.15
C VAL A 66 3.90 -36.43 7.34
N THR A 67 3.05 -36.75 8.33
CA THR A 67 2.64 -38.16 8.53
C THR A 67 1.82 -38.70 7.37
N PHE A 68 0.95 -37.88 6.77
CA PHE A 68 0.13 -38.27 5.62
C PHE A 68 0.92 -38.24 4.30
N SER A 69 1.70 -37.18 4.04
CA SER A 69 2.38 -37.01 2.73
C SER A 69 3.73 -37.73 2.63
N ALA A 70 4.37 -38.08 3.75
CA ALA A 70 5.65 -38.78 3.69
C ALA A 70 5.52 -40.22 3.17
N ASP A 71 4.33 -40.83 3.16
CA ASP A 71 4.19 -42.20 2.66
C ASP A 71 4.51 -42.29 1.17
N ASP A 72 3.93 -41.42 0.35
CA ASP A 72 4.15 -41.41 -1.10
C ASP A 72 5.59 -41.05 -1.46
N LEU A 73 6.15 -40.05 -0.79
CA LEU A 73 7.53 -39.64 -0.99
C LEU A 73 8.53 -40.71 -0.54
N ALA A 74 8.37 -41.28 0.66
CA ALA A 74 9.23 -42.34 1.16
C ALA A 74 9.14 -43.59 0.27
N THR A 75 7.92 -43.93 -0.16
CA THR A 75 7.69 -45.05 -1.05
C THR A 75 8.36 -44.80 -2.41
N ALA A 76 8.24 -43.61 -2.99
CA ALA A 76 8.92 -43.26 -4.23
C ALA A 76 10.45 -43.40 -4.10
N VAL A 77 11.05 -42.74 -3.10
CA VAL A 77 12.50 -42.75 -2.84
C VAL A 77 13.04 -44.17 -2.66
N LEU A 78 12.32 -45.02 -1.92
CA LEU A 78 12.72 -46.41 -1.69
C LEU A 78 12.60 -47.32 -2.91
N HIS A 79 11.86 -46.91 -3.94
CA HIS A 79 11.68 -47.70 -5.16
C HIS A 79 12.56 -47.22 -6.32
N VAL A 80 13.10 -46.01 -6.26
CA VAL A 80 14.11 -45.52 -7.22
C VAL A 80 15.34 -46.44 -7.18
N GLY A 81 15.79 -46.89 -8.35
CA GLY A 81 16.98 -47.74 -8.50
C GLY A 81 16.78 -49.23 -8.20
N LYS A 82 15.58 -49.65 -7.75
CA LYS A 82 15.31 -51.08 -7.55
C LYS A 82 15.03 -51.83 -8.83
N ARG A 83 15.54 -53.06 -8.89
CA ARG A 83 15.17 -54.02 -9.94
C ARG A 83 13.84 -54.66 -9.59
N ILE A 84 12.99 -54.83 -10.61
CA ILE A 84 11.71 -55.52 -10.50
C ILE A 84 11.90 -56.89 -11.12
N ASP A 85 11.42 -57.91 -10.44
CA ASP A 85 11.39 -59.25 -11.02
C ASP A 85 10.36 -59.28 -12.15
N PRO A 86 10.78 -59.56 -13.40
CA PRO A 86 9.89 -59.48 -14.54
C PRO A 86 8.76 -60.52 -14.54
N GLY A 87 8.77 -61.48 -13.61
CA GLY A 87 7.87 -62.64 -13.64
C GLY A 87 8.12 -63.48 -14.90
N ASN A 88 7.20 -64.40 -15.19
CA ASN A 88 7.34 -65.35 -16.31
C ASN A 88 7.26 -64.72 -17.74
N ASP A 89 7.08 -63.40 -17.86
CA ASP A 89 6.97 -62.72 -19.16
C ASP A 89 8.35 -62.26 -19.65
N SER A 90 9.13 -63.21 -20.18
CA SER A 90 10.50 -63.03 -20.71
C SER A 90 10.54 -62.26 -22.04
N SER A 91 9.39 -61.97 -22.65
CA SER A 91 9.29 -61.42 -24.00
C SER A 91 9.51 -59.90 -24.09
N VAL A 92 9.45 -59.18 -22.96
CA VAL A 92 9.45 -57.70 -22.95
C VAL A 92 10.84 -57.15 -22.62
N ASN A 93 11.30 -56.21 -23.46
CA ASN A 93 12.57 -55.48 -23.30
C ASN A 93 12.78 -54.93 -21.87
N GLU A 94 13.79 -55.46 -21.18
CA GLU A 94 14.15 -55.11 -19.79
C GLU A 94 14.40 -53.61 -19.61
N ARG A 95 15.01 -52.97 -20.62
CA ARG A 95 15.33 -51.52 -20.58
C ARG A 95 14.06 -50.67 -20.52
N ALA A 96 13.06 -51.01 -21.34
CA ALA A 96 11.80 -50.28 -21.37
C ALA A 96 11.03 -50.42 -20.04
N ARG A 97 11.07 -51.61 -19.44
CA ARG A 97 10.46 -51.89 -18.13
C ARG A 97 11.12 -51.07 -17.02
N ARG A 98 12.45 -51.02 -17.00
CA ARG A 98 13.21 -50.20 -16.03
C ARG A 98 12.88 -48.72 -16.15
N ILE A 99 12.86 -48.17 -17.37
CA ILE A 99 12.53 -46.75 -17.58
C ILE A 99 11.12 -46.43 -17.07
N LYS A 100 10.11 -47.26 -17.39
CA LYS A 100 8.73 -47.04 -16.93
C LYS A 100 8.61 -47.02 -15.40
N TRP A 101 9.37 -47.89 -14.73
CA TRP A 101 9.41 -47.92 -13.27
C TRP A 101 10.01 -46.66 -12.67
N GLU A 102 11.20 -46.27 -13.15
CA GLU A 102 11.88 -45.07 -12.65
C GLU A 102 11.02 -43.83 -12.90
N VAL A 103 10.39 -43.70 -14.07
CA VAL A 103 9.47 -42.60 -14.38
C VAL A 103 8.26 -42.59 -13.43
N SER A 104 7.67 -43.76 -13.14
CA SER A 104 6.53 -43.84 -12.22
C SER A 104 6.91 -43.42 -10.79
N ASN A 105 8.11 -43.77 -10.32
CA ASN A 105 8.59 -43.36 -9.00
C ASN A 105 8.97 -41.88 -8.99
N LEU A 106 9.56 -41.37 -10.07
CA LEU A 106 9.86 -39.95 -10.21
C LEU A 106 8.58 -39.10 -10.16
N MET A 107 7.51 -39.52 -10.84
CA MET A 107 6.21 -38.83 -10.79
C MET A 107 5.65 -38.76 -9.37
N ARG A 108 5.63 -39.89 -8.66
CA ARG A 108 5.22 -39.94 -7.24
C ARG A 108 6.09 -39.09 -6.32
N MET A 109 7.40 -39.03 -6.59
CA MET A 109 8.31 -38.18 -5.83
C MET A 109 8.00 -36.70 -6.04
N VAL A 110 7.78 -36.28 -7.29
CA VAL A 110 7.42 -34.89 -7.65
C VAL A 110 6.09 -34.49 -7.01
N GLU A 111 5.08 -35.38 -7.10
CA GLU A 111 3.79 -35.20 -6.44
C GLU A 111 3.94 -35.03 -4.93
N GLY A 112 4.62 -35.97 -4.25
CA GLY A 112 4.83 -35.90 -2.80
C GLY A 112 5.56 -34.62 -2.36
N ILE A 113 6.56 -34.17 -3.12
CA ILE A 113 7.26 -32.90 -2.84
C ILE A 113 6.31 -31.70 -2.99
N LEU A 114 5.51 -31.66 -4.05
CA LEU A 114 4.55 -30.58 -4.29
C LEU A 114 3.46 -30.55 -3.22
N VAL A 115 2.90 -31.70 -2.84
CA VAL A 115 1.89 -31.80 -1.77
C VAL A 115 2.44 -31.26 -0.46
N ILE A 116 3.66 -31.64 -0.07
CA ILE A 116 4.33 -31.13 1.15
C ILE A 116 4.57 -29.62 1.04
N GLY A 117 5.09 -29.15 -0.10
CA GLY A 117 5.40 -27.73 -0.33
C GLY A 117 4.15 -26.84 -0.27
N VAL A 118 3.08 -27.23 -0.99
CA VAL A 118 1.82 -26.49 -1.00
C VAL A 118 1.14 -26.54 0.37
N SER A 119 1.14 -27.70 1.04
CA SER A 119 0.62 -27.82 2.40
C SER A 119 1.35 -26.88 3.37
N PHE A 120 2.68 -26.79 3.26
CA PHE A 120 3.46 -25.88 4.10
C PHE A 120 3.10 -24.41 3.85
N ILE A 121 2.97 -23.99 2.58
CA ILE A 121 2.56 -22.61 2.23
C ILE A 121 1.18 -22.30 2.82
N LEU A 122 0.22 -23.21 2.71
CA LEU A 122 -1.11 -23.05 3.28
C LEU A 122 -1.10 -22.93 4.81
N ILE A 123 -0.26 -23.73 5.47
CA ILE A 123 -0.10 -23.68 6.94
C ILE A 123 0.41 -22.31 7.37
N ILE A 124 1.44 -21.76 6.71
CA ILE A 124 2.03 -20.46 7.10
C ILE A 124 1.12 -19.27 6.77
N GLN A 125 0.34 -19.33 5.69
CA GLN A 125 -0.56 -18.25 5.25
C GLN A 125 -1.88 -18.20 6.03
N SER A 126 -2.23 -19.29 6.70
CA SER A 126 -3.50 -19.36 7.43
C SER A 126 -3.58 -18.33 8.56
N SER A 127 -4.59 -17.47 8.51
CA SER A 127 -4.99 -16.59 9.61
C SER A 127 -5.96 -17.21 10.61
N THR A 128 -6.65 -18.30 10.25
CA THR A 128 -7.64 -18.96 11.11
C THR A 128 -7.49 -20.48 11.06
N ALA A 129 -7.68 -21.14 12.20
CA ALA A 129 -7.55 -22.59 12.31
C ALA A 129 -8.53 -23.33 11.40
N ILE A 130 -9.75 -22.81 11.20
CA ILE A 130 -10.75 -23.45 10.33
C ILE A 130 -10.29 -23.42 8.87
N ASN A 131 -9.83 -22.26 8.38
CA ASN A 131 -9.32 -22.15 7.01
C ASN A 131 -8.10 -23.04 6.80
N LEU A 132 -7.23 -23.15 7.82
CA LEU A 132 -6.10 -24.07 7.80
C LEU A 132 -6.54 -25.50 7.52
N TRP A 133 -7.45 -26.03 8.34
CA TRP A 133 -7.87 -27.42 8.23
C TRP A 133 -8.67 -27.69 6.96
N LEU A 134 -9.47 -26.73 6.49
CA LEU A 134 -10.21 -26.82 5.23
C LEU A 134 -9.26 -26.91 4.03
N ASN A 135 -8.29 -26.01 3.95
CA ASN A 135 -7.33 -25.98 2.85
C ASN A 135 -6.42 -27.23 2.89
N PHE A 136 -6.03 -27.64 4.09
CA PHE A 136 -5.25 -28.86 4.30
C PHE A 136 -6.00 -30.12 3.85
N ALA A 137 -7.30 -30.22 4.17
CA ALA A 137 -8.14 -31.33 3.71
C ALA A 137 -8.24 -31.36 2.18
N GLY A 138 -8.37 -30.19 1.54
CA GLY A 138 -8.39 -30.07 0.08
C GLY A 138 -7.11 -30.60 -0.56
N VAL A 139 -5.93 -30.20 -0.07
CA VAL A 139 -4.65 -30.68 -0.61
C VAL A 139 -4.45 -32.17 -0.35
N THR A 140 -4.83 -32.66 0.83
CA THR A 140 -4.76 -34.10 1.16
C THR A 140 -5.65 -34.92 0.24
N PHE A 141 -6.85 -34.42 -0.08
CA PHE A 141 -7.76 -35.08 -1.02
C PHE A 141 -7.15 -35.18 -2.42
N VAL A 142 -6.51 -34.10 -2.91
CA VAL A 142 -5.83 -34.11 -4.22
C VAL A 142 -4.70 -35.14 -4.24
N GLY A 143 -3.92 -35.24 -3.16
CA GLY A 143 -2.87 -36.26 -3.02
C GLY A 143 -3.39 -37.71 -2.97
N GLN A 144 -4.68 -37.93 -2.67
CA GLN A 144 -5.27 -39.28 -2.63
C GLN A 144 -5.97 -39.69 -3.94
N LEU A 145 -6.05 -38.80 -4.94
CA LEU A 145 -6.78 -39.08 -6.19
C LEU A 145 -6.22 -40.29 -6.95
N ASP A 146 -4.90 -40.52 -6.93
CA ASP A 146 -4.28 -41.66 -7.59
C ASP A 146 -4.67 -43.00 -6.94
N ASN A 147 -4.73 -43.05 -5.61
CA ASN A 147 -5.17 -44.19 -4.81
C ASN A 147 -6.67 -44.45 -5.00
N ILE A 148 -7.50 -43.40 -4.99
CA ILE A 148 -8.93 -43.51 -5.27
C ILE A 148 -9.17 -44.06 -6.69
N LEU A 149 -8.42 -43.58 -7.68
CA LEU A 149 -8.50 -44.11 -9.05
C LEU A 149 -8.09 -45.60 -9.11
N PHE A 150 -7.09 -45.98 -8.32
CA PHE A 150 -6.66 -47.37 -8.19
C PHE A 150 -7.76 -48.25 -7.62
N ASP A 151 -8.36 -47.85 -6.52
CA ASP A 151 -9.46 -48.58 -5.88
C ASP A 151 -10.69 -48.70 -6.80
N LEU A 152 -11.04 -47.61 -7.49
CA LEU A 152 -12.12 -47.62 -8.49
C LEU A 152 -11.82 -48.56 -9.68
N SER A 153 -10.55 -48.67 -10.07
CA SER A 153 -10.12 -49.62 -11.10
C SER A 153 -10.18 -51.07 -10.62
N GLU A 154 -9.87 -51.32 -9.33
CA GLU A 154 -9.98 -52.64 -8.71
C GLU A 154 -11.46 -53.09 -8.59
N MET A 155 -12.34 -52.17 -8.21
CA MET A 155 -13.79 -52.37 -8.12
C MET A 155 -14.50 -52.50 -9.47
N ASN A 156 -13.76 -52.47 -10.60
CA ASN A 156 -14.30 -52.58 -11.95
C ASN A 156 -15.21 -51.42 -12.40
N PHE A 157 -15.12 -50.25 -11.76
CA PHE A 157 -15.80 -49.04 -12.24
C PHE A 157 -15.13 -48.48 -13.50
N LEU A 158 -13.79 -48.58 -13.56
CA LEU A 158 -13.02 -48.29 -14.76
C LEU A 158 -12.77 -49.61 -15.51
N ARG A 159 -12.82 -49.60 -16.84
CA ARG A 159 -12.63 -50.78 -17.73
C ARG A 159 -11.18 -51.34 -17.69
N ASN A 160 -10.47 -51.10 -16.60
CA ASN A 160 -9.06 -51.38 -16.35
C ASN A 160 -8.85 -52.40 -15.21
N LYS A 161 -9.85 -53.24 -14.88
CA LYS A 161 -9.73 -54.26 -13.83
C LYS A 161 -8.53 -55.18 -14.01
N GLU A 162 -8.26 -55.59 -15.25
CA GLU A 162 -7.09 -56.41 -15.57
C GLU A 162 -5.76 -55.67 -15.33
N LEU A 163 -5.74 -54.35 -15.51
CA LEU A 163 -4.57 -53.53 -15.19
C LEU A 163 -4.36 -53.44 -13.68
N ALA A 164 -5.41 -53.15 -12.92
CA ALA A 164 -5.34 -53.10 -11.45
C ALA A 164 -4.90 -54.45 -10.86
N LYS A 165 -5.47 -55.55 -11.35
CA LYS A 165 -5.09 -56.91 -10.95
C LYS A 165 -3.62 -57.21 -11.27
N ARG A 166 -3.14 -56.88 -12.47
CA ARG A 166 -1.71 -57.06 -12.82
C ARG A 166 -0.78 -56.22 -11.94
N VAL A 167 -1.18 -55.01 -11.55
CA VAL A 167 -0.41 -54.17 -10.64
C VAL A 167 -0.38 -54.76 -9.23
N SER A 168 -1.51 -55.29 -8.74
CA SER A 168 -1.62 -55.97 -7.44
C SER A 168 -0.82 -57.29 -7.40
N ASP A 169 -0.80 -58.03 -8.51
CA ASP A 169 -0.05 -59.28 -8.67
C ASP A 169 1.47 -59.04 -8.80
N CYS A 170 1.91 -57.84 -9.15
CA CYS A 170 3.33 -57.46 -9.18
C CYS A 170 3.89 -57.37 -7.75
N ARG A 171 4.34 -58.51 -7.20
CA ARG A 171 5.11 -58.55 -5.96
C ARG A 171 6.55 -58.11 -6.22
N THR A 172 7.00 -57.07 -5.53
CA THR A 172 8.44 -56.81 -5.38
C THR A 172 9.06 -57.99 -4.64
N VAL A 173 10.18 -58.55 -5.14
CA VAL A 173 10.93 -59.64 -4.49
C VAL A 173 11.09 -59.31 -3.01
N HIS A 174 10.45 -60.14 -2.18
CA HIS A 174 10.21 -59.84 -0.78
C HIS A 174 11.38 -60.37 0.05
N ASP A 175 12.42 -59.57 0.18
CA ASP A 175 13.42 -59.84 1.22
C ASP A 175 12.87 -59.35 2.56
N ASN A 176 12.67 -60.26 3.52
CA ASN A 176 12.25 -59.90 4.89
C ASN A 176 13.20 -58.85 5.52
N CYS A 177 14.48 -58.88 5.16
CA CYS A 177 15.46 -57.86 5.55
C CYS A 177 15.10 -56.47 4.99
N TRP A 178 14.55 -56.42 3.78
CA TRP A 178 14.17 -55.18 3.11
C TRP A 178 12.95 -54.50 3.75
N GLN A 179 12.01 -55.26 4.32
CA GLN A 179 10.85 -54.67 5.00
C GLN A 179 11.25 -53.80 6.20
N THR A 180 12.16 -54.29 7.04
CA THR A 180 12.66 -53.54 8.20
C THR A 180 13.42 -52.29 7.76
N PHE A 181 14.26 -52.40 6.73
CA PHE A 181 14.96 -51.26 6.15
C PHE A 181 13.98 -50.20 5.59
N LYS A 182 12.92 -50.63 4.89
CA LYS A 182 11.86 -49.73 4.40
C LYS A 182 11.17 -48.97 5.53
N ARG A 183 10.86 -49.64 6.65
CA ARG A 183 10.28 -48.97 7.83
C ARG A 183 11.24 -47.93 8.41
N ILE A 184 12.51 -48.27 8.56
CA ILE A 184 13.53 -47.36 9.11
C ILE A 184 13.71 -46.14 8.22
N VAL A 185 13.90 -46.33 6.90
CA VAL A 185 14.08 -45.20 5.96
C VAL A 185 12.83 -44.30 5.92
N ARG A 186 11.63 -44.87 5.97
CA ARG A 186 10.39 -44.09 6.07
C ARG A 186 10.39 -43.21 7.32
N ILE A 187 10.69 -43.78 8.49
CA ILE A 187 10.75 -43.03 9.75
C ILE A 187 11.81 -41.93 9.67
N ILE A 188 13.03 -42.24 9.20
CA ILE A 188 14.11 -41.26 9.08
C ILE A 188 13.70 -40.12 8.14
N LEU A 189 13.13 -40.44 6.97
CA LEU A 189 12.70 -39.42 6.02
C LEU A 189 11.60 -38.53 6.60
N SER A 190 10.58 -39.12 7.24
CA SER A 190 9.52 -38.38 7.93
C SER A 190 10.08 -37.48 9.02
N VAL A 191 11.03 -37.96 9.84
CA VAL A 191 11.67 -37.16 10.89
C VAL A 191 12.46 -35.99 10.28
N VAL A 192 13.25 -36.24 9.22
CA VAL A 192 14.04 -35.18 8.55
C VAL A 192 13.13 -34.09 7.97
N ILE A 193 12.06 -34.46 7.26
CA ILE A 193 11.11 -33.49 6.70
C ILE A 193 10.39 -32.73 7.82
N THR A 194 9.96 -33.43 8.87
CA THR A 194 9.30 -32.82 10.04
C THR A 194 10.21 -31.79 10.69
N VAL A 195 11.47 -32.13 10.97
CA VAL A 195 12.45 -31.20 11.55
C VAL A 195 12.69 -30.00 10.63
N ALA A 196 12.78 -30.21 9.31
CA ALA A 196 12.94 -29.12 8.35
C ALA A 196 11.73 -28.16 8.37
N MET A 197 10.50 -28.68 8.28
CA MET A 197 9.28 -27.86 8.33
C MET A 197 9.14 -27.13 9.66
N PHE A 198 9.44 -27.79 10.78
CA PHE A 198 9.46 -27.14 12.09
C PHE A 198 10.52 -26.07 12.19
N GLY A 199 11.71 -26.27 11.63
CA GLY A 199 12.76 -25.26 11.61
C GLY A 199 12.31 -23.99 10.88
N VAL A 200 11.74 -24.14 9.68
CA VAL A 200 11.24 -23.00 8.90
C VAL A 200 10.05 -22.34 9.59
N LEU A 201 9.07 -23.12 10.07
CA LEU A 201 7.92 -22.58 10.82
C LEU A 201 8.39 -21.82 12.06
N SER A 202 9.36 -22.34 12.81
CA SER A 202 9.88 -21.68 14.02
C SER A 202 10.54 -20.34 13.69
N ILE A 203 11.28 -20.25 12.58
CA ILE A 203 11.87 -18.98 12.10
C ILE A 203 10.77 -17.99 11.73
N ILE A 204 9.71 -18.45 11.04
CA ILE A 204 8.57 -17.62 10.66
C ILE A 204 7.82 -17.12 11.90
N LEU A 205 7.50 -18.01 12.85
CA LEU A 205 6.83 -17.67 14.10
C LEU A 205 7.65 -16.66 14.90
N TYR A 206 8.98 -16.82 14.96
CA TYR A 206 9.86 -15.86 15.60
C TYR A 206 9.75 -14.47 14.95
N LYS A 207 9.79 -14.39 13.61
CA LYS A 207 9.62 -13.13 12.88
C LYS A 207 8.23 -12.51 13.02
N GLN A 208 7.18 -13.33 13.10
CA GLN A 208 5.80 -12.88 13.38
C GLN A 208 5.69 -12.31 14.80
N ILE A 209 6.30 -12.97 15.78
CA ILE A 209 6.36 -12.47 17.17
C ILE A 209 7.17 -11.18 17.19
N ASP A 210 8.28 -11.08 16.48
CA ASP A 210 9.12 -9.88 16.44
C ASP A 210 8.50 -8.70 15.65
N LEU A 211 7.30 -8.88 15.08
CA LEU A 211 6.59 -7.88 14.27
C LEU A 211 7.40 -7.42 13.05
N GLN A 212 8.31 -8.26 12.54
CA GLN A 212 9.10 -7.94 11.33
C GLN A 212 8.24 -7.92 10.05
N PHE A 213 7.08 -8.57 10.09
CA PHE A 213 6.11 -8.56 9.00
C PHE A 213 5.07 -7.45 9.14
N ALA A 214 5.02 -6.76 10.30
CA ALA A 214 4.11 -5.65 10.50
C ALA A 214 4.58 -4.42 9.71
N CYS A 215 3.63 -3.61 9.24
CA CYS A 215 3.95 -2.30 8.67
C CYS A 215 4.77 -1.49 9.68
N LYS A 216 5.88 -0.91 9.24
CA LYS A 216 6.72 -0.05 10.08
C LYS A 216 6.08 1.32 10.25
N SER A 217 5.44 1.82 9.20
CA SER A 217 4.65 3.04 9.25
C SER A 217 3.31 2.86 8.54
N ILE A 218 2.30 3.50 9.10
CA ILE A 218 0.96 3.58 8.53
C ILE A 218 0.51 5.03 8.50
N THR A 219 -0.42 5.36 7.63
CA THR A 219 -1.10 6.66 7.63
C THR A 219 -2.58 6.45 7.83
N ILE A 220 -3.12 7.16 8.81
CA ILE A 220 -4.55 7.23 9.03
C ILE A 220 -5.03 8.53 8.41
N THR A 221 -6.03 8.46 7.56
CA THR A 221 -6.70 9.63 6.98
C THR A 221 -8.16 9.56 7.38
N VAL A 222 -8.59 10.47 8.24
CA VAL A 222 -9.99 10.62 8.64
C VAL A 222 -10.65 11.64 7.73
N GLU A 223 -11.52 11.19 6.82
CA GLU A 223 -12.36 12.10 6.03
C GLU A 223 -13.28 12.92 6.94
N GLU A 224 -13.89 13.97 6.40
CA GLU A 224 -14.85 14.76 7.15
C GLU A 224 -16.02 13.90 7.65
N THR A 225 -16.02 13.71 8.97
CA THR A 225 -17.17 13.18 9.70
C THR A 225 -17.88 14.34 10.39
N THR A 226 -19.04 14.08 10.96
CA THR A 226 -19.75 15.03 11.84
C THR A 226 -18.91 15.48 13.06
N PHE A 227 -17.73 14.90 13.30
CA PHE A 227 -16.87 15.22 14.45
C PHE A 227 -15.53 15.77 13.98
N LEU A 228 -15.40 17.11 13.98
CA LEU A 228 -14.15 17.84 13.74
C LEU A 228 -12.97 17.28 14.54
N ASN A 229 -13.21 16.92 15.81
CA ASN A 229 -12.19 16.38 16.70
C ASN A 229 -11.59 15.05 16.21
N ALA A 230 -12.30 14.25 15.41
CA ALA A 230 -11.77 12.98 14.92
C ALA A 230 -10.65 13.17 13.88
N ARG A 231 -10.63 14.31 13.19
CA ARG A 231 -9.55 14.66 12.26
C ARG A 231 -8.21 14.82 12.96
N GLN A 232 -8.21 14.99 14.29
CA GLN A 232 -6.98 15.01 15.06
C GLN A 232 -6.15 13.73 14.97
N LEU A 233 -6.81 12.65 14.59
CA LEU A 233 -6.22 11.33 14.46
C LEU A 233 -5.63 11.08 13.07
N SER A 234 -5.81 12.00 12.13
CA SER A 234 -5.18 11.93 10.81
C SER A 234 -3.69 12.22 10.92
N GLY A 235 -2.87 11.39 10.30
CA GLY A 235 -1.43 11.57 10.26
C GLY A 235 -0.67 10.27 10.04
N THR A 236 0.66 10.38 10.07
CA THR A 236 1.56 9.25 9.94
C THR A 236 1.86 8.66 11.32
N TYR A 237 1.64 7.36 11.49
CA TYR A 237 1.95 6.59 12.69
C TYR A 237 3.13 5.66 12.42
N THR A 238 3.92 5.43 13.47
CA THR A 238 5.11 4.58 13.42
C THR A 238 5.01 3.51 14.51
N ILE A 239 5.48 2.31 14.21
CA ILE A 239 5.47 1.21 15.16
C ILE A 239 6.46 1.46 16.31
N LEU A 240 6.00 1.27 17.55
CA LEU A 240 6.84 1.42 18.74
C LEU A 240 7.51 0.08 19.08
N GLU A 241 8.66 -0.23 18.46
CA GLU A 241 9.28 -1.57 18.46
C GLU A 241 9.46 -2.20 19.85
N LYS A 242 9.73 -1.39 20.88
CA LYS A 242 9.99 -1.87 22.24
C LYS A 242 8.74 -2.06 23.09
N ARG A 243 7.59 -1.55 22.66
CA ARG A 243 6.35 -1.60 23.43
C ARG A 243 5.31 -2.41 22.70
N ARG A 244 4.58 -3.19 23.49
CA ARG A 244 3.51 -4.04 23.01
C ARG A 244 2.34 -3.90 23.95
N PHE A 245 1.15 -3.81 23.38
CA PHE A 245 -0.08 -3.86 24.14
C PHE A 245 -0.73 -5.22 23.88
N ASN A 246 -0.96 -6.00 24.93
CA ASN A 246 -1.44 -7.39 24.85
C ASN A 246 -0.63 -8.27 23.88
N GLY A 247 0.69 -8.04 23.84
CA GLY A 247 1.63 -8.75 22.96
C GLY A 247 1.57 -8.34 21.48
N ARG A 248 0.80 -7.29 21.14
CA ARG A 248 0.60 -6.80 19.77
C ARG A 248 1.34 -5.49 19.50
N ALA A 249 1.44 -5.14 18.21
CA ALA A 249 2.03 -3.89 17.76
C ALA A 249 1.24 -2.70 18.29
N VAL A 250 1.98 -1.64 18.64
CA VAL A 250 1.42 -0.35 19.03
C VAL A 250 2.02 0.68 18.07
N TYR A 251 1.15 1.50 17.49
CA TYR A 251 1.54 2.56 16.58
C TYR A 251 1.29 3.91 17.24
N VAL A 252 2.28 4.79 17.17
CA VAL A 252 2.20 6.15 17.74
C VAL A 252 2.34 7.15 16.60
N GLN A 253 1.48 8.17 16.60
CA GLN A 253 1.56 9.27 15.64
C GLN A 253 2.94 9.93 15.74
N LYS A 254 3.60 10.13 14.60
CA LYS A 254 4.96 10.66 14.51
C LYS A 254 5.04 12.11 14.98
N GLN A 255 3.97 12.87 14.80
CA GLN A 255 3.89 14.30 15.09
C GLN A 255 2.83 14.55 16.17
N GLY A 256 3.08 15.56 17.00
CA GLY A 256 2.13 16.03 17.99
C GLY A 256 2.48 15.67 19.43
N ILE A 257 2.44 16.65 20.34
CA ILE A 257 2.41 16.38 21.78
C ILE A 257 1.10 15.67 22.08
N GLY A 258 1.15 14.47 22.66
CA GLY A 258 -0.06 13.69 22.91
C GLY A 258 -0.73 13.15 21.64
N GLY A 259 0.08 12.86 20.61
CA GLY A 259 -0.39 12.28 19.35
C GLY A 259 -1.24 11.02 19.52
N GLY A 260 -1.93 10.65 18.45
CA GLY A 260 -2.76 9.45 18.41
C GLY A 260 -1.97 8.18 18.73
N LEU A 261 -2.63 7.26 19.42
CA LEU A 261 -2.16 5.91 19.70
C LEU A 261 -3.11 4.92 19.03
N LEU A 262 -2.58 4.07 18.15
CA LEU A 262 -3.31 2.94 17.58
C LEU A 262 -2.81 1.63 18.21
N ALA A 263 -3.71 0.88 18.81
CA ALA A 263 -3.41 -0.41 19.42
C ALA A 263 -4.58 -1.39 19.25
N TYR A 264 -4.30 -2.68 19.44
CA TYR A 264 -5.32 -3.72 19.33
C TYR A 264 -5.91 -4.07 20.69
N CYS A 265 -7.23 -4.00 20.80
CA CYS A 265 -7.99 -4.29 22.01
C CYS A 265 -8.67 -5.66 21.96
N ASP A 266 -8.20 -6.58 22.80
CA ASP A 266 -8.80 -7.90 23.01
C ASP A 266 -9.75 -7.95 24.23
N ALA A 267 -9.79 -6.87 25.03
CA ALA A 267 -10.69 -6.73 26.17
C ALA A 267 -12.16 -6.93 25.74
N GLU A 268 -12.93 -7.60 26.60
CA GLU A 268 -14.40 -7.74 26.48
C GLU A 268 -14.94 -8.26 25.13
N LYS A 269 -14.14 -9.00 24.35
CA LYS A 269 -14.50 -9.48 23.00
C LYS A 269 -14.75 -8.34 22.00
N ILE A 270 -14.13 -7.18 22.22
CA ILE A 270 -14.13 -6.08 21.25
C ILE A 270 -13.43 -6.58 19.98
N ASN A 271 -12.20 -7.10 20.10
CA ASN A 271 -11.37 -7.64 19.00
C ASN A 271 -11.24 -6.66 17.83
N ARG A 272 -10.83 -5.42 18.16
CA ARG A 272 -10.71 -4.32 17.19
C ARG A 272 -9.44 -3.54 17.48
N TRP A 273 -8.88 -2.97 16.42
CA TRP A 273 -7.96 -1.85 16.53
C TRP A 273 -8.69 -0.60 16.97
N THR A 274 -8.15 0.10 17.96
CA THR A 274 -8.66 1.35 18.51
C THR A 274 -7.63 2.44 18.32
N VAL A 275 -8.09 3.63 17.95
CA VAL A 275 -7.30 4.85 17.93
C VAL A 275 -7.79 5.73 19.07
N VAL A 276 -6.87 6.10 19.96
CA VAL A 276 -7.13 7.02 21.08
C VAL A 276 -6.23 8.24 20.96
N SER A 277 -6.73 9.42 21.30
CA SER A 277 -5.86 10.58 21.51
C SER A 277 -5.07 10.37 22.81
N SER A 278 -3.74 10.38 22.74
CA SER A 278 -2.91 10.21 23.95
C SER A 278 -2.88 11.52 24.73
N ILE A 279 -3.81 11.72 25.67
CA ILE A 279 -3.99 13.03 26.30
C ILE A 279 -2.88 13.40 27.31
N ASP A 280 -1.95 12.50 27.64
CA ASP A 280 -1.00 12.80 28.72
C ASP A 280 0.41 12.27 28.53
N ASP A 281 1.33 12.90 29.27
CA ASP A 281 2.80 12.85 29.24
C ASP A 281 3.40 11.53 28.70
N ARG A 282 4.42 11.62 27.81
CA ARG A 282 5.00 10.54 26.95
C ARG A 282 5.37 9.22 27.67
N THR A 283 5.30 9.19 28.99
CA THR A 283 5.69 8.08 29.85
C THR A 283 4.53 7.14 30.23
N ASN A 284 3.31 7.65 30.46
CA ASN A 284 2.17 6.87 30.94
C ASN A 284 1.09 6.73 29.85
N PHE A 285 1.12 5.61 29.13
CA PHE A 285 0.07 5.29 28.17
C PHE A 285 -1.18 4.87 28.93
N TYR A 286 -2.28 5.57 28.68
CA TYR A 286 -3.61 5.08 29.02
C TYR A 286 -3.86 3.75 28.33
N ASP A 287 -4.73 2.94 28.94
CA ASP A 287 -5.22 1.74 28.29
C ASP A 287 -5.90 2.16 26.96
N PRO A 288 -5.39 1.73 25.78
CA PRO A 288 -5.99 2.07 24.49
C PRO A 288 -7.40 1.50 24.31
N CYS A 289 -7.85 0.62 25.22
CA CYS A 289 -9.19 0.08 25.25
C CYS A 289 -10.17 0.94 26.06
N ASP A 290 -9.65 1.93 26.79
CA ASP A 290 -10.44 2.97 27.45
C ASP A 290 -10.52 4.22 26.56
N ASN A 291 -11.66 4.94 26.62
CA ASN A 291 -11.87 6.20 25.89
C ASN A 291 -11.61 6.14 24.38
N ILE A 292 -12.03 5.07 23.73
CA ILE A 292 -11.93 4.85 22.29
C ILE A 292 -12.52 6.04 21.54
N ASN A 293 -11.73 6.73 20.69
CA ASN A 293 -12.26 7.76 19.80
C ASN A 293 -12.78 7.13 18.50
N VAL A 294 -11.95 6.27 17.91
CA VAL A 294 -12.20 5.58 16.65
C VAL A 294 -11.82 4.11 16.80
N GLN A 295 -12.59 3.21 16.20
CA GLN A 295 -12.35 1.77 16.21
C GLN A 295 -12.57 1.15 14.83
N SER A 296 -11.73 0.20 14.47
CA SER A 296 -11.91 -0.65 13.28
C SER A 296 -13.10 -1.59 13.41
N GLU A 297 -13.47 -2.20 12.28
CA GLU A 297 -14.22 -3.45 12.29
C GLU A 297 -13.44 -4.59 12.98
N ARG A 298 -14.13 -5.70 13.28
CA ARG A 298 -13.44 -6.88 13.82
C ARG A 298 -12.52 -7.46 12.76
N THR A 299 -11.22 -7.41 12.99
CA THR A 299 -10.22 -8.04 12.13
C THR A 299 -10.06 -9.52 12.48
N ARG A 300 -9.71 -10.34 11.50
CA ARG A 300 -9.41 -11.77 11.73
C ARG A 300 -7.97 -11.97 12.18
N THR A 301 -7.09 -11.10 11.73
CA THR A 301 -5.67 -11.05 12.06
C THR A 301 -5.35 -9.82 12.91
N TYR A 302 -4.11 -9.76 13.39
CA TYR A 302 -3.56 -8.56 14.01
C TYR A 302 -2.69 -7.79 13.00
N ASP A 303 -3.06 -7.86 11.72
CA ASP A 303 -2.53 -6.99 10.69
C ASP A 303 -3.38 -5.73 10.60
N VAL A 304 -2.72 -4.57 10.63
CA VAL A 304 -3.37 -3.27 10.52
C VAL A 304 -3.88 -3.02 9.09
N THR A 305 -3.29 -3.68 8.10
CA THR A 305 -3.70 -3.58 6.69
C THR A 305 -5.03 -4.27 6.40
N GLU A 306 -5.51 -5.15 7.30
CA GLU A 306 -6.83 -5.77 7.16
C GLU A 306 -7.97 -4.76 7.44
N ILE A 307 -7.67 -3.62 8.07
CA ILE A 307 -8.67 -2.61 8.44
C ILE A 307 -9.16 -1.91 7.18
N ARG A 308 -10.40 -2.18 6.78
CA ARG A 308 -11.03 -1.50 5.63
C ARG A 308 -11.70 -0.20 6.00
N THR A 309 -12.33 -0.20 7.17
CA THR A 309 -13.10 0.94 7.66
C THR A 309 -12.86 1.12 9.15
N LEU A 310 -12.71 2.37 9.53
CA LEU A 310 -12.77 2.81 10.91
C LEU A 310 -14.16 3.37 11.19
N THR A 311 -14.62 3.30 12.43
CA THR A 311 -15.91 3.83 12.89
C THR A 311 -15.68 4.63 14.16
N LEU A 312 -16.44 5.69 14.35
CA LEU A 312 -16.41 6.42 15.62
C LEU A 312 -16.99 5.54 16.73
N TRP A 313 -16.62 5.83 17.97
CA TRP A 313 -17.15 5.12 19.14
C TRP A 313 -18.68 5.20 19.23
N THR A 314 -19.28 6.26 18.68
CA THR A 314 -20.73 6.46 18.57
C THR A 314 -21.41 5.47 17.61
N GLY A 315 -20.63 4.68 16.86
CA GLY A 315 -21.11 3.78 15.81
C GLY A 315 -21.36 4.47 14.47
N ALA A 316 -21.19 5.80 14.39
CA ALA A 316 -21.22 6.51 13.13
C ALA A 316 -20.05 6.05 12.25
N ALA A 317 -20.32 5.78 10.98
CA ALA A 317 -19.27 5.50 10.01
C ALA A 317 -18.32 6.71 9.97
N SER A 318 -17.06 6.50 10.29
CA SER A 318 -16.02 7.43 9.88
C SER A 318 -15.53 6.95 8.54
N ASN A 319 -15.49 7.81 7.54
CA ASN A 319 -14.78 7.49 6.31
C ASN A 319 -13.27 7.64 6.57
N ALA A 320 -12.75 6.85 7.51
CA ALA A 320 -11.35 6.87 7.85
C ALA A 320 -10.65 5.66 7.24
N GLU A 321 -9.59 5.94 6.51
CA GLU A 321 -8.78 4.99 5.76
C GLU A 321 -7.43 4.80 6.45
N ILE A 322 -6.91 3.58 6.44
CA ILE A 322 -5.56 3.27 6.90
C ILE A 322 -4.76 2.74 5.72
N LYS A 323 -3.58 3.32 5.48
CA LYS A 323 -2.63 2.89 4.44
C LYS A 323 -1.31 2.46 5.06
N CYS A 324 -0.74 1.37 4.57
CA CYS A 324 0.63 0.98 4.90
C CYS A 324 1.61 1.79 4.04
N ASN A 325 2.59 2.40 4.70
CA ASN A 325 3.61 3.23 4.05
C ASN A 325 4.89 2.46 3.73
N ASP A 326 4.92 1.17 4.03
CA ASP A 326 6.10 0.35 3.75
C ASP A 326 6.34 0.26 2.24
N CYS A 327 7.60 0.37 1.85
CA CYS A 327 8.07 0.18 0.48
C CYS A 327 8.95 -1.07 0.38
N ASN A 328 9.02 -1.66 -0.81
CA ASN A 328 9.87 -2.79 -1.11
C ASN A 328 11.18 -2.33 -1.77
N PRO A 329 12.36 -2.55 -1.15
CA PRO A 329 13.63 -2.18 -1.77
C PRO A 329 13.94 -2.97 -3.05
N THR A 330 13.24 -4.08 -3.32
CA THR A 330 13.40 -4.84 -4.57
C THR A 330 12.47 -4.38 -5.70
N GLN A 331 11.51 -3.50 -5.41
CA GLN A 331 10.57 -2.97 -6.40
C GLN A 331 10.77 -1.45 -6.53
N SER A 332 11.13 -0.98 -7.72
CA SER A 332 11.40 0.45 -7.93
C SER A 332 10.12 1.31 -7.96
N ASN A 333 8.95 0.70 -8.14
CA ASN A 333 7.68 1.42 -8.32
C ASN A 333 7.02 1.90 -7.01
N ASP A 334 7.42 1.39 -5.85
CA ASP A 334 6.74 1.72 -4.58
C ASP A 334 6.91 3.18 -4.16
N CYS A 335 8.05 3.79 -4.51
CA CYS A 335 8.36 5.20 -4.26
C CYS A 335 8.13 6.06 -5.52
N SER A 336 7.03 5.79 -6.22
CA SER A 336 6.63 6.48 -7.46
C SER A 336 7.67 6.38 -8.58
N TRP A 337 8.18 5.16 -8.80
CA TRP A 337 9.15 4.76 -9.84
C TRP A 337 10.56 5.37 -9.74
N HIS A 338 10.67 6.70 -9.88
CA HIS A 338 11.95 7.42 -9.98
C HIS A 338 11.97 8.69 -9.12
N HIS A 339 11.02 8.83 -8.19
CA HIS A 339 10.89 10.03 -7.36
C HIS A 339 11.53 9.86 -5.98
N GLY A 340 12.00 8.66 -5.67
CA GLY A 340 12.72 8.36 -4.44
C GLY A 340 13.22 6.92 -4.39
N ASP A 341 14.00 6.64 -3.35
CA ASP A 341 14.57 5.33 -3.07
C ASP A 341 13.94 4.71 -1.82
N CYS A 342 13.67 3.41 -1.85
CA CYS A 342 13.13 2.72 -0.69
C CYS A 342 14.24 2.34 0.30
N ASN A 343 14.22 2.90 1.51
CA ASN A 343 15.17 2.55 2.55
C ASN A 343 14.91 1.11 3.04
N ALA A 344 15.89 0.22 2.86
CA ALA A 344 15.73 -1.20 3.16
C ALA A 344 15.49 -1.52 4.65
N ILE A 345 15.91 -0.63 5.56
CA ILE A 345 15.82 -0.81 7.02
C ILE A 345 14.51 -0.24 7.54
N THR A 346 14.23 1.02 7.25
CA THR A 346 13.01 1.71 7.74
C THR A 346 11.78 1.34 6.94
N LYS A 347 11.95 0.78 5.74
CA LYS A 347 10.88 0.53 4.76
C LYS A 347 10.12 1.79 4.38
N SER A 348 10.73 2.97 4.51
CA SER A 348 10.14 4.24 4.07
C SER A 348 10.78 4.73 2.78
N CYS A 349 10.02 5.45 1.96
CA CYS A 349 10.57 6.12 0.79
C CYS A 349 11.37 7.37 1.19
N GLU A 350 12.59 7.47 0.69
CA GLU A 350 13.45 8.66 0.76
C GLU A 350 13.30 9.41 -0.57
N CYS A 351 12.54 10.50 -0.56
CA CYS A 351 12.25 11.26 -1.77
C CYS A 351 13.42 12.12 -2.22
N TYR A 352 13.56 12.27 -3.53
CA TYR A 352 14.49 13.24 -4.12
C TYR A 352 14.03 14.67 -3.85
N GLU A 353 14.92 15.65 -4.01
CA GLU A 353 14.70 17.06 -3.62
C GLU A 353 13.42 17.68 -4.21
N ASP A 354 13.05 17.25 -5.42
CA ASP A 354 11.86 17.73 -6.14
C ASP A 354 10.58 16.92 -5.86
N TYR A 355 10.54 16.09 -4.82
CA TYR A 355 9.39 15.25 -4.50
C TYR A 355 9.14 15.12 -3.00
N PHE A 356 7.88 14.92 -2.63
CA PHE A 356 7.49 14.71 -1.24
C PHE A 356 6.30 13.75 -1.11
N GLY A 357 5.95 13.46 0.15
CA GLY A 357 4.89 12.54 0.53
C GLY A 357 5.43 11.14 0.85
N GLN A 358 4.58 10.30 1.44
CA GLN A 358 4.96 8.98 1.97
C GLN A 358 5.54 8.02 0.91
N ARG A 359 5.17 8.21 -0.36
CA ARG A 359 5.62 7.41 -1.51
C ARG A 359 6.25 8.28 -2.59
N CYS A 360 6.69 9.49 -2.26
CA CYS A 360 7.24 10.46 -3.23
C CYS A 360 6.30 10.73 -4.41
N GLN A 361 4.99 10.66 -4.13
CA GLN A 361 3.94 10.76 -5.14
C GLN A 361 3.63 12.20 -5.54
N PHE A 362 4.06 13.18 -4.74
CA PHE A 362 3.83 14.58 -5.01
C PHE A 362 5.13 15.21 -5.48
N GLN A 363 5.03 16.03 -6.52
CA GLN A 363 6.09 16.93 -6.91
C GLN A 363 6.34 17.96 -5.80
N GLY A 364 7.58 18.41 -5.66
CA GLY A 364 8.11 19.30 -4.62
C GLY A 364 7.19 20.48 -4.33
N PRO A 365 7.15 20.95 -3.08
CA PRO A 365 6.27 22.05 -2.71
C PRO A 365 6.62 23.30 -3.51
N CYS A 366 5.61 24.03 -3.95
CA CYS A 366 5.80 25.35 -4.55
C CYS A 366 6.49 26.27 -3.54
N THR A 367 7.46 27.07 -3.97
CA THR A 367 8.06 28.11 -3.13
C THR A 367 7.09 29.26 -2.87
N GLU A 368 6.19 29.52 -3.82
CA GLU A 368 5.10 30.48 -3.67
C GLU A 368 3.82 29.92 -4.30
N MET A 369 2.70 30.04 -3.60
CA MET A 369 1.36 29.81 -4.14
C MET A 369 0.64 31.14 -4.34
N VAL A 370 -0.02 31.30 -5.48
CA VAL A 370 -0.71 32.54 -5.85
C VAL A 370 -2.17 32.25 -6.18
N MET A 371 -3.06 33.08 -5.66
CA MET A 371 -4.47 33.08 -6.03
C MET A 371 -4.65 33.73 -7.40
N GLN A 372 -5.49 33.15 -8.26
CA GLN A 372 -5.73 33.68 -9.61
C GLN A 372 -6.26 35.15 -9.57
N ASN A 373 -5.70 36.04 -10.43
CA ASN A 373 -5.85 37.51 -10.29
C ASN A 373 -7.28 38.08 -10.39
N ALA A 374 -8.29 37.29 -10.76
CA ALA A 374 -9.69 37.76 -10.83
C ALA A 374 -10.25 38.25 -9.48
N PHE A 375 -9.55 37.97 -8.38
CA PHE A 375 -9.95 38.38 -7.04
C PHE A 375 -9.81 39.89 -6.80
N HIS A 376 -10.92 40.58 -6.55
CA HIS A 376 -10.96 42.00 -6.18
C HIS A 376 -11.19 42.23 -4.67
N GLY A 377 -11.06 41.22 -3.82
CA GLY A 377 -11.31 41.38 -2.38
C GLY A 377 -10.32 42.33 -1.71
N PHE A 378 -10.82 42.98 -0.66
CA PHE A 378 -10.12 44.03 0.06
C PHE A 378 -9.02 43.45 0.98
N GLY A 379 -7.76 43.82 0.72
CA GLY A 379 -6.73 43.98 1.75
C GLY A 379 -5.77 42.81 2.02
N GLY A 380 -6.05 41.60 1.56
CA GLY A 380 -5.13 40.46 1.69
C GLY A 380 -4.05 40.41 0.61
N GLY A 381 -2.87 39.90 0.94
CA GLY A 381 -1.92 39.47 -0.09
C GLY A 381 -2.55 38.37 -0.95
N LYS A 382 -2.17 38.26 -2.22
CA LYS A 382 -2.63 37.16 -3.09
C LYS A 382 -1.64 36.00 -3.18
N SER A 383 -0.54 36.09 -2.43
CA SER A 383 0.53 35.10 -2.43
C SER A 383 0.80 34.55 -1.04
N PHE A 384 1.18 33.28 -1.00
CA PHE A 384 1.57 32.54 0.18
C PHE A 384 2.94 31.95 -0.07
N ASP A 385 3.89 32.33 0.78
CA ASP A 385 5.26 31.86 0.72
C ASP A 385 5.38 30.52 1.44
N LEU A 386 6.21 29.63 0.92
CA LEU A 386 6.53 28.35 1.56
C LEU A 386 7.26 28.60 2.89
N ALA A 387 6.71 28.06 3.99
CA ALA A 387 7.40 28.05 5.26
C ALA A 387 8.67 27.20 5.15
N SER A 388 9.82 27.80 5.44
CA SER A 388 11.10 27.10 5.42
C SER A 388 11.89 27.34 6.70
N PHE A 389 12.54 26.29 7.18
CA PHE A 389 13.39 26.28 8.36
C PHE A 389 14.72 25.61 8.02
N ASP A 390 15.84 26.31 8.24
CA ASP A 390 17.18 25.87 7.85
C ASP A 390 17.26 25.38 6.38
N ARG A 391 16.62 26.13 5.47
CA ARG A 391 16.51 25.83 4.02
C ARG A 391 15.74 24.54 3.68
N ARG A 392 15.00 23.96 4.63
CA ARG A 392 14.10 22.83 4.39
C ARG A 392 12.65 23.31 4.48
N PRO A 393 11.74 22.80 3.63
CA PRO A 393 10.33 23.11 3.78
C PRO A 393 9.82 22.57 5.11
N VAL A 394 8.99 23.37 5.78
CA VAL A 394 8.31 22.95 7.01
C VAL A 394 7.17 22.04 6.64
N MET A 395 7.18 20.81 7.18
CA MET A 395 6.23 19.77 6.82
C MET A 395 5.36 19.34 8.00
N VAL A 396 4.04 19.48 7.87
CA VAL A 396 3.04 18.95 8.81
C VAL A 396 2.31 17.80 8.13
N ASN A 397 2.30 16.61 8.75
CA ASN A 397 1.78 15.36 8.18
C ASN A 397 2.33 15.06 6.78
N ASP A 398 3.64 15.28 6.58
CA ASP A 398 4.30 15.17 5.29
C ASP A 398 3.66 16.08 4.20
N ARG A 399 3.14 17.25 4.59
CA ARG A 399 2.58 18.28 3.70
C ARG A 399 3.20 19.65 3.98
N PRO A 400 3.46 20.46 2.93
CA PRO A 400 4.05 21.78 3.10
C PRO A 400 3.12 22.74 3.83
N VAL A 401 3.73 23.59 4.67
CA VAL A 401 3.08 24.73 5.29
C VAL A 401 3.42 25.98 4.51
N TYR A 402 2.43 26.84 4.30
CA TYR A 402 2.61 28.14 3.66
C TYR A 402 2.17 29.24 4.61
N PHE A 403 2.72 30.42 4.42
CA PHE A 403 2.36 31.58 5.23
C PHE A 403 2.23 32.82 4.36
N GLN A 404 1.44 33.76 4.84
CA GLN A 404 1.33 35.10 4.28
C GLN A 404 1.69 36.10 5.35
N LYS A 405 2.48 37.12 4.97
CA LYS A 405 2.74 38.32 5.78
C LYS A 405 1.95 39.48 5.18
N PRO A 406 0.70 39.72 5.62
CA PRO A 406 -0.06 40.86 5.17
C PRO A 406 0.56 42.16 5.72
N SER A 407 0.19 43.28 5.10
CA SER A 407 0.75 44.60 5.39
C SER A 407 0.47 45.10 6.81
N ASP A 408 -0.50 44.49 7.48
CA ASP A 408 -0.91 44.76 8.87
C ASP A 408 -0.07 44.01 9.91
N GLY A 409 0.79 43.08 9.49
CA GLY A 409 1.65 42.27 10.37
C GLY A 409 1.00 40.99 10.90
N ASN A 410 -0.25 40.68 10.52
CA ASN A 410 -0.96 39.49 10.99
C ASN A 410 -0.56 38.25 10.19
N LEU A 411 0.34 37.43 10.73
CA LEU A 411 0.76 36.21 10.04
C LEU A 411 -0.44 35.27 9.84
N VAL A 412 -0.73 34.91 8.59
CA VAL A 412 -1.76 33.91 8.27
C VAL A 412 -1.05 32.67 7.77
N LEU A 413 -1.23 31.55 8.46
CA LEU A 413 -0.69 30.26 8.05
C LEU A 413 -1.76 29.51 7.29
N ILE A 414 -1.39 28.94 6.15
CA ILE A 414 -2.24 28.00 5.44
C ILE A 414 -1.51 26.67 5.32
N LEU A 415 -2.21 25.59 5.59
CA LEU A 415 -1.64 24.25 5.42
C LEU A 415 -2.70 23.31 4.88
N PHE A 416 -2.21 22.24 4.27
CA PHE A 416 -3.06 21.19 3.72
C PHE A 416 -2.99 19.96 4.62
N ASP A 417 -4.11 19.56 5.22
CA ASP A 417 -4.16 18.43 6.16
C ASP A 417 -4.17 17.05 5.49
N GLY A 418 -4.18 17.01 4.16
CA GLY A 418 -4.31 15.79 3.36
C GLY A 418 -5.68 15.62 2.69
N GLY A 419 -6.66 16.46 3.05
CA GLY A 419 -7.91 16.56 2.31
C GLY A 419 -8.48 17.98 2.22
N ARG A 420 -8.00 18.93 3.04
CA ARG A 420 -8.46 20.31 3.04
C ARG A 420 -7.35 21.32 3.28
N TRP A 421 -7.58 22.50 2.74
CA TRP A 421 -6.93 23.72 3.19
C TRP A 421 -7.55 24.18 4.49
N LEU A 422 -6.67 24.58 5.40
CA LEU A 422 -7.04 25.25 6.62
C LEU A 422 -6.15 26.45 6.84
N VAL A 423 -6.70 27.42 7.56
CA VAL A 423 -6.05 28.68 7.88
C VAL A 423 -5.97 28.86 9.38
N ILE A 424 -4.81 29.29 9.85
CA ILE A 424 -4.54 29.55 11.26
C ILE A 424 -4.10 31.01 11.39
N PRO A 425 -4.91 31.85 12.05
CA PRO A 425 -4.52 33.22 12.36
C PRO A 425 -3.40 33.24 13.42
N LYS A 426 -2.46 34.19 13.30
CA LYS A 426 -1.41 34.40 14.31
C LYS A 426 -1.97 34.57 15.72
N ASP A 427 -3.01 35.39 15.87
CA ASP A 427 -3.50 35.79 17.19
C ASP A 427 -4.06 34.59 17.97
N GLU A 428 -4.80 33.71 17.31
CA GLU A 428 -5.34 32.48 17.91
C GLU A 428 -4.22 31.52 18.34
N PHE A 429 -3.13 31.47 17.59
CA PHE A 429 -1.99 30.61 17.94
C PHE A 429 -1.17 31.19 19.10
N TRP A 430 -0.96 32.50 19.16
CA TRP A 430 -0.10 33.14 20.16
C TRP A 430 -0.78 33.16 21.54
N GLU A 431 -2.08 33.43 21.60
CA GLU A 431 -2.86 33.31 22.85
C GLU A 431 -2.76 31.90 23.44
N TRP A 432 -2.72 30.86 22.60
CA TRP A 432 -2.54 29.48 23.05
C TRP A 432 -1.14 29.24 23.63
N LYS A 433 -0.08 29.72 22.96
CA LYS A 433 1.31 29.55 23.43
C LYS A 433 1.53 30.25 24.77
N GLU A 434 1.07 31.49 24.92
CA GLU A 434 1.20 32.26 26.17
C GLU A 434 0.41 31.65 27.32
N GLY A 435 -0.76 31.04 27.04
CA GLY A 435 -1.56 30.33 28.05
C GLY A 435 -0.91 29.05 28.61
N SER A 436 0.02 28.45 27.87
CA SER A 436 0.64 27.16 28.21
C SER A 436 1.92 27.27 29.07
N SER A 437 2.51 28.46 29.20
CA SER A 437 3.62 28.74 30.12
C SER A 437 3.18 29.67 31.24
N HIS A 438 2.95 29.13 32.44
CA HIS A 438 3.12 29.91 33.66
C HIS A 438 4.58 30.41 33.70
N ASP A 439 4.72 31.74 33.68
CA ASP A 439 5.95 32.55 33.73
C ASP A 439 6.70 32.82 32.41
N GLY A 440 6.36 33.96 31.80
CA GLY A 440 7.39 34.99 31.53
C GLY A 440 7.72 35.27 30.07
N ALA A 441 7.15 36.37 29.56
CA ALA A 441 7.63 37.28 28.50
C ALA A 441 8.76 36.77 27.58
N ILE A 442 8.40 36.47 26.34
CA ILE A 442 9.34 36.13 25.26
C ILE A 442 9.54 37.36 24.38
N ALA A 443 10.80 37.62 24.03
CA ALA A 443 11.24 38.79 23.29
C ALA A 443 11.40 38.46 21.79
N GLU A 444 10.91 39.39 20.99
CA GLU A 444 10.78 39.48 19.52
C GLU A 444 12.11 39.35 18.72
N ASN A 445 12.91 38.33 18.99
CA ASN A 445 14.16 38.02 18.27
C ASN A 445 13.97 36.84 17.31
N ASP A 446 14.79 36.75 16.24
CA ASP A 446 14.79 35.70 15.20
C ASP A 446 14.79 34.23 15.73
N GLU A 447 15.12 34.01 17.00
CA GLU A 447 15.00 32.70 17.66
C GLU A 447 13.53 32.25 17.83
N GLU A 448 12.56 33.17 17.88
CA GLU A 448 11.14 32.85 18.02
C GLU A 448 10.57 32.12 16.79
N GLY A 449 10.93 32.57 15.58
CA GLY A 449 10.49 31.94 14.34
C GLY A 449 11.00 30.49 14.21
N LYS A 450 12.22 30.24 14.69
CA LYS A 450 12.78 28.87 14.77
C LYS A 450 11.94 27.98 15.68
N SER A 451 11.58 28.48 16.87
CA SER A 451 10.75 27.74 17.82
C SER A 451 9.35 27.43 17.27
N PHE A 452 8.79 28.31 16.43
CA PHE A 452 7.46 28.15 15.86
C PHE A 452 7.43 27.06 14.79
N PHE A 453 8.36 27.10 13.83
CA PHE A 453 8.42 26.07 12.79
C PHE A 453 8.83 24.71 13.35
N GLU A 454 9.74 24.69 14.34
CA GLU A 454 10.08 23.46 15.07
C GLU A 454 8.86 22.87 15.80
N TYR A 455 8.02 23.73 16.40
CA TYR A 455 6.75 23.30 16.98
C TYR A 455 5.81 22.73 15.91
N LEU A 456 5.67 23.37 14.75
CA LEU A 456 4.84 22.85 13.66
C LEU A 456 5.28 21.45 13.20
N GLU A 457 6.59 21.21 13.09
CA GLU A 457 7.08 19.90 12.63
C GLU A 457 6.94 18.80 13.70
N ASN A 458 7.14 19.14 14.98
CA ASN A 458 7.32 18.14 16.04
C ASN A 458 6.11 18.00 16.96
N ASP A 459 5.52 19.11 17.36
CA ASP A 459 4.60 19.19 18.50
C ASP A 459 3.17 19.52 18.10
N PHE A 460 3.00 20.10 16.92
CA PHE A 460 1.72 20.47 16.38
C PHE A 460 0.89 19.24 16.04
N ASN A 461 -0.25 19.14 16.71
CA ASN A 461 -1.21 18.06 16.50
C ASN A 461 -2.54 18.65 16.03
N SER A 462 -3.36 17.84 15.40
CA SER A 462 -4.68 18.28 14.93
C SER A 462 -5.73 18.47 16.02
N ASN A 463 -5.40 18.22 17.29
CA ASN A 463 -6.26 18.55 18.44
C ASN A 463 -6.23 20.06 18.71
N GLN A 464 -5.04 20.66 18.64
CA GLN A 464 -4.82 22.10 18.77
C GLN A 464 -5.55 22.88 17.67
N PHE A 465 -5.78 22.27 16.50
CA PHE A 465 -6.52 22.88 15.38
C PHE A 465 -8.00 23.08 15.69
N SER A 466 -8.62 22.22 16.51
CA SER A 466 -10.07 22.27 16.72
C SER A 466 -10.55 23.62 17.28
N TYR A 467 -9.64 24.40 17.87
CA TYR A 467 -9.92 25.72 18.43
C TYR A 467 -9.31 26.89 17.64
N ALA A 468 -8.28 26.66 16.81
CA ALA A 468 -7.48 27.73 16.20
C ALA A 468 -7.40 27.67 14.65
N ALA A 469 -8.03 26.67 14.03
CA ALA A 469 -7.97 26.48 12.59
C ALA A 469 -9.35 26.59 11.94
N HIS A 470 -9.40 27.35 10.86
CA HIS A 470 -10.60 27.54 10.04
C HIS A 470 -10.43 26.79 8.73
N TYR A 471 -11.37 25.89 8.40
CA TYR A 471 -11.35 25.20 7.12
C TYR A 471 -11.83 26.12 6.01
N VAL A 472 -11.08 26.14 4.92
CA VAL A 472 -11.28 27.06 3.79
C VAL A 472 -11.31 26.32 2.46
N SER A 473 -11.57 25.02 2.47
CA SER A 473 -11.85 24.25 1.26
C SER A 473 -12.85 23.14 1.54
N GLU A 474 -13.49 22.65 0.49
CA GLU A 474 -14.20 21.37 0.58
C GLU A 474 -13.22 20.22 0.76
N TYR A 475 -13.75 19.08 1.19
CA TYR A 475 -12.95 17.87 1.29
C TYR A 475 -12.58 17.39 -0.10
N SER A 476 -11.30 17.08 -0.28
CA SER A 476 -10.76 16.48 -1.46
C SER A 476 -10.15 15.14 -1.11
N SER A 477 -10.43 14.12 -1.90
CA SER A 477 -9.70 12.84 -1.84
C SER A 477 -8.30 12.94 -2.47
N HIS A 478 -7.95 14.10 -3.04
CA HIS A 478 -6.63 14.34 -3.58
C HIS A 478 -5.64 14.47 -2.41
N GLY A 479 -4.63 13.61 -2.39
CA GLY A 479 -3.59 13.70 -1.36
C GLY A 479 -2.65 14.91 -1.53
N SER A 480 -2.78 15.65 -2.63
CA SER A 480 -1.98 16.84 -2.95
C SER A 480 -2.77 18.13 -2.69
N PRO A 481 -2.11 19.21 -2.24
CA PRO A 481 -2.72 20.54 -2.17
C PRO A 481 -3.16 21.10 -3.54
N MET A 482 -2.53 20.65 -4.64
CA MET A 482 -2.82 21.16 -5.97
C MET A 482 -4.20 20.72 -6.47
N GLY A 483 -4.98 21.67 -7.00
CA GLY A 483 -6.32 21.41 -7.54
C GLY A 483 -7.41 21.28 -6.47
N VAL A 484 -7.11 21.65 -5.21
CA VAL A 484 -8.12 21.76 -4.15
C VAL A 484 -8.59 23.22 -4.08
N SER A 485 -9.85 23.44 -4.45
CA SER A 485 -10.48 24.76 -4.49
C SER A 485 -10.61 25.39 -3.10
N PHE A 486 -10.17 26.62 -2.97
CA PHE A 486 -10.29 27.48 -1.80
C PHE A 486 -11.67 28.15 -1.77
N ARG A 487 -12.36 28.09 -0.63
CA ARG A 487 -13.66 28.71 -0.32
C ARG A 487 -13.62 29.28 1.10
N ALA A 488 -13.53 30.60 1.28
CA ALA A 488 -13.39 31.18 2.62
C ALA A 488 -14.70 31.34 3.41
N TRP A 489 -15.88 31.16 2.80
CA TRP A 489 -17.17 31.30 3.49
C TRP A 489 -17.57 30.08 4.33
N LEU A 490 -16.79 28.99 4.28
CA LEU A 490 -17.13 27.72 4.96
C LEU A 490 -17.07 27.79 6.50
N THR A 491 -16.51 28.87 7.07
CA THR A 491 -16.46 29.06 8.53
C THR A 491 -16.70 30.52 8.90
N ASP A 492 -17.57 30.76 9.88
CA ASP A 492 -17.93 32.11 10.38
C ASP A 492 -16.73 32.92 10.92
N GLY A 493 -15.56 32.27 11.13
CA GLY A 493 -14.30 32.90 11.53
C GLY A 493 -13.29 33.14 10.41
N GLY A 494 -13.25 32.29 9.36
CA GLY A 494 -12.27 32.43 8.27
C GLY A 494 -12.40 33.76 7.50
N GLU A 495 -13.64 34.28 7.37
CA GLU A 495 -13.94 35.52 6.66
C GLU A 495 -13.23 36.74 7.24
N SER A 496 -13.03 36.82 8.56
CA SER A 496 -12.38 37.97 9.19
C SER A 496 -10.88 38.05 8.92
N TYR A 497 -10.24 36.92 8.60
CA TYR A 497 -8.77 36.83 8.48
C TYR A 497 -8.28 36.87 7.04
N ILE A 498 -8.99 36.22 6.12
CA ILE A 498 -8.61 36.17 4.69
C ILE A 498 -9.41 37.20 3.88
N GLY A 499 -10.43 37.81 4.51
CA GLY A 499 -11.45 38.59 3.85
C GLY A 499 -12.57 37.70 3.32
N ARG A 500 -13.75 38.30 3.07
CA ARG A 500 -14.85 37.62 2.39
C ARG A 500 -14.45 37.29 0.96
N LEU A 501 -14.18 36.01 0.70
CA LEU A 501 -13.89 35.52 -0.65
C LEU A 501 -15.13 35.47 -1.56
N GLY A 502 -16.33 35.78 -1.05
CA GLY A 502 -17.58 35.57 -1.79
C GLY A 502 -17.89 34.09 -1.98
N ASP A 503 -18.90 33.79 -2.80
CA ASP A 503 -19.29 32.41 -3.14
C ASP A 503 -18.37 31.77 -4.21
N GLU A 504 -17.31 32.48 -4.64
CA GLU A 504 -16.41 32.04 -5.69
C GLU A 504 -15.40 31.01 -5.18
N GLU A 505 -15.08 30.04 -6.03
CA GLU A 505 -14.02 29.06 -5.82
C GLU A 505 -12.72 29.58 -6.41
N PHE A 506 -11.63 29.46 -5.65
CA PHE A 506 -10.31 29.88 -6.10
C PHE A 506 -9.34 28.71 -6.10
N ASP A 507 -8.62 28.55 -7.20
CA ASP A 507 -7.51 27.61 -7.24
C ASP A 507 -6.22 28.33 -6.82
N LEU A 508 -5.46 27.67 -5.93
CA LEU A 508 -4.10 28.07 -5.62
C LEU A 508 -3.17 27.51 -6.70
N LEU A 509 -2.49 28.41 -7.39
CA LEU A 509 -1.55 28.09 -8.46
C LEU A 509 -0.12 28.16 -7.96
N CYS A 510 0.73 27.26 -8.44
CA CYS A 510 2.17 27.29 -8.18
C CYS A 510 2.81 28.44 -8.97
N ALA A 511 3.53 29.35 -8.31
CA ALA A 511 4.23 30.44 -9.01
C ALA A 511 5.67 30.10 -9.44
N ASP A 512 6.14 28.90 -9.08
CA ASP A 512 7.50 28.44 -9.36
C ASP A 512 7.71 28.16 -10.85
N CYS A 513 8.75 28.76 -11.41
CA CYS A 513 9.06 28.56 -12.81
C CYS A 513 10.12 27.50 -13.04
N LYS A 514 9.67 26.37 -13.59
CA LYS A 514 10.54 25.26 -13.93
C LYS A 514 11.17 25.51 -15.30
N THR A 515 12.49 25.73 -15.31
CA THR A 515 13.29 25.74 -16.53
C THR A 515 13.47 24.31 -17.01
N SER A 516 12.57 23.85 -17.87
CA SER A 516 12.52 22.45 -18.30
C SER A 516 13.71 22.07 -19.19
N ASN A 517 14.80 21.59 -18.60
CA ASN A 517 15.73 20.68 -19.29
C ASN A 517 15.38 19.20 -19.07
N HIS A 518 14.41 18.89 -18.20
CA HIS A 518 13.92 17.53 -17.97
C HIS A 518 12.51 17.35 -18.58
N THR A 519 12.46 16.81 -19.79
CA THR A 519 11.26 16.65 -20.64
C THR A 519 10.34 15.48 -20.26
N SER A 520 10.22 15.11 -18.98
CA SER A 520 9.42 13.94 -18.59
C SER A 520 8.74 14.11 -17.25
N GLY A 521 7.65 14.87 -17.22
CA GLY A 521 6.75 14.95 -16.08
C GLY A 521 5.55 15.81 -16.43
N ILE A 522 4.36 15.22 -16.41
CA ILE A 522 3.08 15.91 -16.65
C ILE A 522 2.80 16.79 -15.43
N GLY A 523 3.27 18.03 -15.48
CA GLY A 523 2.88 19.13 -14.61
C GLY A 523 2.49 20.30 -15.51
N PHE A 524 1.30 20.85 -15.31
CA PHE A 524 0.56 21.72 -16.23
C PHE A 524 1.11 23.16 -16.39
N VAL A 525 2.43 23.33 -16.47
CA VAL A 525 3.01 24.61 -16.92
C VAL A 525 4.07 24.32 -17.98
N HIS A 526 3.60 23.80 -19.11
CA HIS A 526 4.38 23.88 -20.34
C HIS A 526 4.32 25.34 -20.82
N CYS A 527 5.36 26.11 -20.52
CA CYS A 527 5.80 27.16 -21.43
C CYS A 527 6.29 26.44 -22.70
N ASN A 528 5.34 25.98 -23.53
CA ASN A 528 5.65 25.17 -24.69
C ASN A 528 6.21 26.11 -25.75
N ASP A 529 7.53 26.20 -25.85
CA ASP A 529 8.19 26.57 -27.10
C ASP A 529 7.81 25.49 -28.14
N ARG A 530 6.69 25.70 -28.83
CA ARG A 530 6.28 24.90 -29.98
C ARG A 530 7.24 25.19 -31.15
N ASN A 531 8.43 24.59 -31.11
CA ASN A 531 9.28 24.45 -32.30
C ASN A 531 8.82 23.30 -33.22
N GLY A 532 7.65 22.72 -32.98
CA GLY A 532 7.01 21.74 -33.86
C GLY A 532 5.97 22.41 -34.74
N THR A 533 6.38 22.74 -35.97
CA THR A 533 5.59 23.12 -37.15
C THR A 533 4.23 22.42 -37.25
N ILE A 534 3.19 23.02 -36.67
CA ILE A 534 1.81 22.80 -37.08
C ILE A 534 1.31 24.17 -37.52
N ASP A 535 1.25 24.37 -38.84
CA ASP A 535 0.73 25.57 -39.49
C ASP A 535 -0.76 25.77 -39.11
N TRP A 536 -1.00 26.52 -38.04
CA TRP A 536 -2.27 27.21 -37.81
C TRP A 536 -2.08 28.65 -38.33
N PRO A 537 -2.82 29.11 -39.35
CA PRO A 537 -2.41 30.30 -40.11
C PRO A 537 -2.52 31.67 -39.43
N ASP A 538 -3.02 31.81 -38.20
CA ASP A 538 -3.44 33.14 -37.69
C ASP A 538 -2.89 33.55 -36.30
N TRP A 539 -1.85 32.88 -35.78
CA TRP A 539 -1.24 33.30 -34.50
C TRP A 539 0.29 33.43 -34.65
N PRO A 540 0.85 34.65 -34.58
CA PRO A 540 2.30 34.83 -34.58
C PRO A 540 2.88 34.32 -33.25
N ASP A 541 4.04 33.69 -33.34
CA ASP A 541 4.89 33.16 -32.27
C ASP A 541 5.05 34.12 -31.08
N LEU A 542 4.16 34.03 -30.10
CA LEU A 542 4.30 34.67 -28.79
C LEU A 542 4.53 33.57 -27.76
N GLY A 543 5.81 33.21 -27.56
CA GLY A 543 6.22 32.46 -26.38
C GLY A 543 5.89 33.29 -25.14
N MET A 544 4.83 32.93 -24.42
CA MET A 544 4.25 33.73 -23.33
C MET A 544 5.11 33.73 -22.05
N CYS A 545 6.06 32.79 -21.93
CA CYS A 545 7.08 32.79 -20.89
C CYS A 545 8.46 32.97 -21.50
N ILE A 546 9.33 33.77 -20.88
CA ILE A 546 10.77 33.81 -21.17
C ILE A 546 11.47 32.89 -20.14
N PRO A 547 11.69 31.60 -20.42
CA PRO A 547 12.27 30.67 -19.45
C PRO A 547 13.71 31.02 -19.04
N THR A 548 14.39 31.90 -19.79
CA THR A 548 15.81 32.24 -19.59
C THR A 548 16.05 33.42 -18.64
N GLN A 549 15.00 34.09 -18.16
CA GLN A 549 15.11 35.15 -17.16
C GLN A 549 14.15 34.84 -16.03
N SER A 550 14.66 34.37 -14.88
CA SER A 550 13.91 34.49 -13.64
C SER A 550 14.13 35.89 -13.08
N ILE A 551 13.06 36.56 -12.67
CA ILE A 551 13.17 37.76 -11.84
C ILE A 551 12.95 37.30 -10.41
N LEU A 552 13.98 37.44 -9.58
CA LEU A 552 13.89 37.22 -8.14
C LEU A 552 12.90 38.24 -7.56
N HIS A 553 11.69 37.79 -7.23
CA HIS A 553 10.74 38.60 -6.46
C HIS A 553 10.90 38.21 -4.98
N GLY A 554 11.89 38.80 -4.31
CA GLY A 554 12.41 38.25 -3.05
C GLY A 554 13.37 37.08 -3.32
N GLU A 555 13.16 35.92 -2.69
CA GLU A 555 13.93 34.68 -2.92
C GLU A 555 13.29 33.75 -3.97
N VAL A 556 12.14 34.13 -4.55
CA VAL A 556 11.32 33.26 -5.41
C VAL A 556 11.62 33.47 -6.90
N ASN A 557 11.74 32.37 -7.64
CA ASN A 557 11.92 32.36 -9.11
C ASN A 557 10.56 32.38 -9.81
N ARG A 558 10.03 33.57 -10.10
CA ARG A 558 8.85 33.74 -10.96
C ARG A 558 9.23 33.72 -12.45
N CYS A 559 8.28 33.35 -13.29
CA CYS A 559 8.43 33.35 -14.74
C CYS A 559 8.47 34.80 -15.20
N ASN A 560 9.47 35.16 -15.99
CA ASN A 560 9.43 36.45 -16.66
C ASN A 560 8.41 36.37 -17.81
N CYS A 561 7.27 37.03 -17.60
CA CYS A 561 6.21 37.11 -18.59
C CYS A 561 6.58 38.11 -19.69
N THR A 562 6.18 37.82 -20.93
CA THR A 562 6.28 38.81 -22.01
C THR A 562 5.49 40.07 -21.67
N THR A 563 5.99 41.24 -22.07
CA THR A 563 5.40 42.55 -21.73
C THR A 563 3.91 42.57 -22.02
N GLY A 564 3.11 42.86 -20.98
CA GLY A 564 1.65 42.89 -21.03
C GLY A 564 0.98 41.69 -20.37
N PHE A 565 1.64 40.54 -20.28
CA PHE A 565 1.09 39.37 -19.58
C PHE A 565 1.52 39.36 -18.11
N ASP A 566 0.65 38.84 -17.24
CA ASP A 566 0.84 38.73 -15.80
C ASP A 566 0.31 37.37 -15.29
N GLY A 567 0.45 37.12 -13.99
CA GLY A 567 0.03 35.90 -13.31
C GLY A 567 1.13 34.83 -13.23
N PRO A 568 0.96 33.82 -12.36
CA PRO A 568 1.96 32.79 -12.08
C PRO A 568 2.37 32.00 -13.33
N ASP A 569 1.45 31.83 -14.29
CA ASP A 569 1.67 31.12 -15.56
C ASP A 569 1.80 32.07 -16.77
N CYS A 570 1.91 33.37 -16.56
CA CYS A 570 1.84 34.39 -17.62
C CYS A 570 0.57 34.27 -18.50
N ASN A 571 -0.50 33.69 -17.97
CA ASN A 571 -1.75 33.43 -18.69
C ASN A 571 -2.73 34.62 -18.62
N ILE A 572 -2.43 35.63 -17.82
CA ILE A 572 -3.32 36.76 -17.58
C ILE A 572 -2.94 37.84 -18.58
N ARG A 573 -3.81 38.05 -19.57
CA ARG A 573 -3.64 39.13 -20.56
C ARG A 573 -3.71 40.50 -19.87
N PRO A 574 -3.06 41.52 -20.43
CA PRO A 574 -3.34 42.87 -20.02
C PRO A 574 -4.82 43.12 -20.34
N VAL A 575 -5.57 43.65 -19.37
CA VAL A 575 -6.91 44.15 -19.64
C VAL A 575 -6.73 45.38 -20.54
N GLU A 576 -6.69 45.19 -21.85
CA GLU A 576 -6.97 46.28 -22.78
C GLU A 576 -8.39 46.73 -22.46
N GLY A 577 -8.52 47.96 -21.95
CA GLY A 577 -9.75 48.46 -21.34
C GLY A 577 -10.99 48.14 -22.15
N THR A 578 -11.78 47.18 -21.69
CA THR A 578 -13.14 46.97 -22.16
C THR A 578 -13.99 48.10 -21.59
N VAL A 579 -14.21 49.15 -22.40
CA VAL A 579 -15.34 50.04 -22.19
C VAL A 579 -16.59 49.23 -22.51
N THR A 580 -17.28 48.74 -21.47
CA THR A 580 -18.61 48.16 -21.60
C THR A 580 -19.58 49.28 -21.97
N ILE A 581 -19.83 49.47 -23.27
CA ILE A 581 -20.94 50.29 -23.73
C ILE A 581 -22.21 49.46 -23.50
N HIS A 582 -22.96 49.82 -22.45
CA HIS A 582 -24.35 49.41 -22.31
C HIS A 582 -25.18 50.06 -23.44
N LEU A 583 -25.45 49.30 -24.50
CA LEU A 583 -26.50 49.65 -25.44
C LEU A 583 -27.84 49.25 -24.81
N GLU A 584 -28.50 50.21 -24.16
CA GLU A 584 -29.94 50.10 -23.91
C GLU A 584 -30.66 50.06 -25.26
N VAL A 585 -31.16 48.88 -25.61
CA VAL A 585 -32.14 48.69 -26.69
C VAL A 585 -33.44 49.35 -26.23
N ASN A 586 -33.56 50.67 -26.43
CA ASN A 586 -34.83 51.37 -26.74
C ASN A 586 -34.79 52.91 -26.77
N ARG A 587 -33.65 53.59 -27.01
CA ARG A 587 -33.68 54.99 -27.50
C ARG A 587 -32.59 55.26 -28.52
N CYS A 588 -32.94 55.11 -29.79
CA CYS A 588 -32.27 55.85 -30.86
C CYS A 588 -32.54 57.34 -30.67
N ASN A 589 -31.52 58.11 -30.30
CA ASN A 589 -31.39 59.49 -30.73
C ASN A 589 -29.91 59.81 -30.87
N CYS A 590 -29.37 59.44 -32.03
CA CYS A 590 -28.09 59.93 -32.49
C CYS A 590 -28.28 61.37 -32.98
N THR A 591 -27.86 62.37 -32.21
CA THR A 591 -27.42 63.64 -32.78
C THR A 591 -25.92 63.54 -33.01
N THR A 592 -25.54 63.13 -34.21
CA THR A 592 -24.16 63.12 -34.66
C THR A 592 -23.74 64.52 -35.09
N GLY A 593 -22.72 65.06 -34.42
CA GLY A 593 -21.73 65.89 -35.09
C GLY A 593 -20.51 65.00 -35.33
N PHE A 594 -19.99 65.03 -36.56
CA PHE A 594 -18.86 64.30 -37.13
C PHE A 594 -19.19 63.09 -38.02
N ASP A 595 -18.89 63.32 -39.30
CA ASP A 595 -18.90 62.41 -40.44
C ASP A 595 -17.75 61.38 -40.38
N GLY A 596 -18.05 60.11 -40.68
CA GLY A 596 -17.06 59.07 -41.02
C GLY A 596 -17.64 57.64 -40.97
N PRO A 597 -17.42 56.76 -41.98
CA PRO A 597 -18.40 55.74 -42.34
C PRO A 597 -18.11 54.29 -41.87
N ASP A 598 -19.22 53.57 -41.65
CA ASP A 598 -19.48 52.13 -41.81
C ASP A 598 -18.83 51.08 -40.87
N CYS A 599 -19.59 50.70 -39.83
CA CYS A 599 -19.44 49.40 -39.14
C CYS A 599 -20.32 48.34 -39.82
N ASN A 600 -19.70 47.35 -40.48
CA ASN A 600 -20.38 46.14 -40.96
C ASN A 600 -20.05 44.95 -40.05
N ILE A 601 -21.07 44.31 -39.47
CA ILE A 601 -20.93 43.08 -38.70
C ILE A 601 -21.32 41.91 -39.60
N ARG A 602 -20.45 40.90 -39.75
CA ARG A 602 -20.77 39.60 -40.38
C ARG A 602 -20.80 38.50 -39.33
N PRO A 603 -21.78 37.57 -39.37
CA PRO A 603 -21.79 36.41 -38.48
C PRO A 603 -20.85 35.32 -38.97
N VAL A 604 -20.20 34.63 -38.03
CA VAL A 604 -19.40 33.43 -38.26
C VAL A 604 -20.20 32.21 -37.79
N GLU A 605 -20.46 31.27 -38.70
CA GLU A 605 -21.05 29.96 -38.40
C GLU A 605 -19.93 28.91 -38.28
N GLY A 606 -20.00 28.06 -37.25
CA GLY A 606 -19.11 26.92 -37.08
C GLY A 606 -19.80 25.76 -36.35
N THR A 607 -19.85 24.60 -37.01
CA THR A 607 -20.43 23.32 -36.54
C THR A 607 -19.35 22.39 -35.97
N THR A 608 -19.65 21.67 -34.90
CA THR A 608 -18.77 20.67 -34.26
C THR A 608 -19.16 19.23 -34.61
N THR A 609 -18.17 18.33 -34.69
CA THR A 609 -18.33 16.87 -34.68
C THR A 609 -17.35 16.24 -33.69
N PRO A 610 -17.76 15.26 -32.85
CA PRO A 610 -16.88 14.60 -31.90
C PRO A 610 -16.26 13.31 -32.48
N LEU A 611 -15.03 12.99 -32.06
CA LEU A 611 -14.38 11.72 -32.36
C LEU A 611 -14.14 10.94 -31.06
N VAL A 612 -14.57 9.68 -31.05
CA VAL A 612 -14.35 8.68 -30.00
C VAL A 612 -13.18 7.80 -30.42
N SER A 613 -12.30 7.42 -29.48
CA SER A 613 -11.42 6.26 -29.68
C SER A 613 -11.34 5.40 -28.43
N ALA A 614 -11.58 4.10 -28.60
CA ALA A 614 -11.27 3.03 -27.68
C ALA A 614 -10.15 2.18 -28.29
N GLN A 615 -9.22 1.66 -27.48
CA GLN A 615 -8.69 0.29 -27.60
C GLN A 615 -7.74 -0.08 -26.46
N SER A 616 -7.44 -1.37 -26.40
CA SER A 616 -7.20 -2.19 -25.23
C SER A 616 -5.97 -3.11 -25.39
N VAL A 617 -5.49 -3.69 -24.28
CA VAL A 617 -4.97 -5.07 -24.09
C VAL A 617 -3.44 -5.38 -24.21
N VAL A 618 -2.87 -5.70 -23.03
CA VAL A 618 -2.06 -6.88 -22.58
C VAL A 618 -0.72 -7.30 -23.24
N LYS A 619 0.33 -7.42 -22.39
CA LYS A 619 1.23 -8.58 -22.09
C LYS A 619 2.49 -8.05 -21.36
N GLY A 620 3.19 -8.74 -20.45
CA GLY A 620 3.18 -10.14 -20.02
C GLY A 620 4.21 -10.38 -18.89
N ILE A 621 4.31 -11.65 -18.45
CA ILE A 621 5.16 -12.13 -17.35
C ILE A 621 6.27 -13.03 -17.90
N HIS A 622 7.52 -12.87 -17.42
CA HIS A 622 8.46 -13.98 -17.22
C HIS A 622 9.67 -13.59 -16.35
N GLY A 623 10.00 -14.45 -15.37
CA GLY A 623 11.37 -14.68 -14.91
C GLY A 623 11.70 -14.28 -13.47
N LEU A 624 11.86 -15.26 -12.56
CA LEU A 624 13.15 -15.72 -12.02
C LEU A 624 12.99 -16.45 -10.67
N LEU A 625 13.59 -17.64 -10.64
CA LEU A 625 13.88 -18.48 -9.49
C LEU A 625 15.41 -18.58 -9.47
N MET A 626 16.06 -18.15 -8.38
CA MET A 626 17.38 -18.60 -7.88
C MET A 626 17.91 -17.60 -6.82
N ASN A 627 18.67 -18.14 -5.86
CA ASN A 627 19.58 -17.48 -4.92
C ASN A 627 18.99 -16.89 -3.62
N TRP A 628 19.04 -17.64 -2.51
CA TRP A 628 20.03 -17.40 -1.44
C TRP A 628 19.92 -18.40 -0.26
N MET A 629 21.06 -19.00 0.10
CA MET A 629 21.37 -19.48 1.44
C MET A 629 22.38 -18.49 2.06
N GLY A 630 22.05 -17.96 3.23
CA GLY A 630 22.96 -17.16 4.05
C GLY A 630 22.55 -17.29 5.51
N THR A 631 23.31 -18.06 6.29
CA THR A 631 23.15 -18.23 7.73
C THR A 631 23.58 -16.97 8.49
N PRO A 632 22.98 -16.71 9.66
CA PRO A 632 23.82 -16.66 10.85
C PRO A 632 23.23 -17.42 12.06
N LYS A 633 24.16 -17.81 12.94
CA LYS A 633 23.97 -18.53 14.19
C LYS A 633 23.12 -17.73 15.18
N LEU A 634 22.13 -18.35 15.82
CA LEU A 634 21.70 -17.96 17.18
C LEU A 634 20.93 -19.07 17.90
N VAL A 635 21.06 -19.01 19.22
CA VAL A 635 20.89 -20.06 20.24
C VAL A 635 19.43 -20.13 20.73
N TYR A 636 18.91 -21.37 20.86
CA TYR A 636 17.79 -21.94 21.64
C TYR A 636 16.63 -21.08 22.23
N PRO A 637 15.43 -21.70 22.35
CA PRO A 637 15.12 -22.47 23.57
C PRO A 637 14.69 -23.92 23.28
N LEU A 638 15.46 -24.90 23.78
CA LEU A 638 15.24 -26.35 23.67
C LEU A 638 14.23 -26.91 24.72
N GLN A 639 13.57 -26.09 25.53
CA GLN A 639 12.79 -26.57 26.68
C GLN A 639 11.39 -27.13 26.33
N ILE A 640 10.82 -26.79 25.17
CA ILE A 640 9.52 -27.32 24.75
C ILE A 640 9.65 -28.70 24.07
N TYR A 641 10.82 -29.01 23.52
CA TYR A 641 11.07 -30.25 22.78
C TYR A 641 11.11 -31.52 23.67
N LEU A 642 11.54 -31.39 24.93
CA LEU A 642 11.65 -32.52 25.87
C LEU A 642 10.30 -32.94 26.48
N LEU A 643 9.33 -32.03 26.55
CA LEU A 643 7.99 -32.32 27.08
C LEU A 643 7.07 -32.99 26.04
N LEU A 644 7.25 -32.71 24.75
CA LEU A 644 6.49 -33.37 23.68
C LEU A 644 7.03 -34.77 23.36
N MET A 645 8.35 -34.98 23.42
CA MET A 645 8.96 -36.29 23.19
C MET A 645 8.64 -37.31 24.30
N THR A 646 8.43 -36.86 25.54
CA THR A 646 8.04 -37.75 26.66
C THR A 646 6.57 -38.17 26.60
N TRP A 647 5.71 -37.40 25.92
CA TRP A 647 4.29 -37.73 25.77
C TRP A 647 4.01 -38.64 24.56
N MET A 648 4.83 -38.61 23.51
CA MET A 648 4.70 -39.51 22.35
C MET A 648 5.38 -40.88 22.55
N GLY A 649 6.18 -41.07 23.60
CA GLY A 649 6.81 -42.36 23.92
C GLY A 649 5.92 -43.36 24.67
N THR A 650 4.69 -42.96 25.02
CA THR A 650 3.74 -43.74 25.84
C THR A 650 2.41 -44.06 25.13
N LEU A 651 2.30 -43.76 23.83
CA LEU A 651 1.22 -44.17 22.92
C LEU A 651 1.81 -45.00 21.78
#